data_AF-A0AHJ2-F1
#
_entry.id   AF-A0AHJ2-F1
#
_cell.length_a   1.000
_cell.length_b   1.000
_cell.length_c   1.000
_cell.angle_alpha   90.00
_cell.angle_beta   90.00
_cell.angle_gamma   90.00
#
_symmetry.space_group_name_H-M   'P 1'
#
loop_
_entity.id
_entity.type
_entity.pdbx_description
1 polymer ?
#
loop_
_entity_poly.entity_id
_entity_poly.type
_entity_poly.pdbx_seq_one_letter_code
_entity_poly.pdbx_strand_id
1 'polypeptide(L)'
;MINKKWMKIVMIPMLVVPMYGVTTLGSQLQDSLTGKNSFVKDVEAATTEQQTFINKLAPAAQASQEKYKLLSSITLAQGILESNWGKSGLATKGNNLFGIKGKYNNQSVIMQTSEYVNGQWIKVDAEFRKYPSWNESVTDHTLLLVNGTSWNRDLYKKVVNATDYKVAANELQKAGYATDPNYASSLIRVIETYDLAKYDVLYDKILTQKSISEKATVTNPTGNGIWSLPYKVKGVASVGPASGYANKDIDLISVATTKRGTYYQFKYNGKVIGWLDGKALTIYDKVNYDKSYVGRAKISSPTSNGIWSKPYNIYGREFVANATTYAQQEIKLLREAQTAKGTYYQFSINNKIIGWIDKRALTIYPYDSIISSKNVNLAGQITNPTGNGIWSKAYKLEGTTSVAPASKYANQDVNINQQIETQHGSYYNISINGKNIGWLDQKALTLYDVEEYNKAVSFDGTIKNVKSNTIWTKPYRTVGTKSVGPAEAYLNKDVQIIREAKTPKGTYYQFKSAGKVIGWLDQKAFEIYDNILYNKVVNMEAVVENVTGNAVWSAPYKSKGVQGITTANTYKDKTVKLTREAQTSRGTYYEFSYNGKVIGWLDKKAFKFYNTLEYDEVYNRDAIITNVTGNTVWTLPYQIYGTKAVNPAATYKNQQARITRKAKTERGIYYQFSINGKNIGWLDEKAFDVYDEIEYNKNIKLTGILSNASGNAIWSEPYRVIGTKNVGQATSYANKTVQLVKEAKTTRSTYYQMSINGKVIGWVDKRAFTNVK
;
A
#
# COMPACT_ATOMS: atom_id res chain seq x y z
N MET A 1 -43.66 -22.10 -53.73
CA MET A 1 -43.30 -21.86 -55.14
C MET A 1 -41.79 -21.60 -55.16
N ILE A 2 -40.91 -22.56 -55.48
CA ILE A 2 -40.58 -23.11 -56.83
C ILE A 2 -40.11 -21.95 -57.74
N ASN A 3 -38.86 -21.84 -58.25
CA ASN A 3 -37.95 -22.77 -58.98
C ASN A 3 -36.49 -22.24 -58.88
N LYS A 4 -35.45 -23.06 -58.60
CA LYS A 4 -34.57 -23.87 -59.50
C LYS A 4 -33.80 -23.12 -60.63
N LYS A 5 -32.46 -23.04 -60.51
CA LYS A 5 -31.41 -23.79 -61.30
C LYS A 5 -29.99 -23.25 -60.99
N TRP A 6 -29.12 -24.06 -60.36
CA TRP A 6 -27.94 -24.80 -60.91
C TRP A 6 -26.82 -23.95 -61.55
N MET A 7 -25.62 -23.91 -60.94
CA MET A 7 -24.37 -24.50 -61.48
C MET A 7 -23.21 -24.47 -60.45
N LYS A 8 -22.39 -25.52 -60.46
CA LYS A 8 -21.27 -25.83 -59.54
C LYS A 8 -20.02 -25.00 -59.85
N ILE A 9 -19.27 -24.57 -58.83
CA ILE A 9 -17.87 -24.14 -58.95
C ILE A 9 -17.01 -24.93 -57.95
N VAL A 10 -15.91 -25.44 -58.48
CA VAL A 10 -14.84 -26.23 -57.88
C VAL A 10 -13.93 -25.34 -57.04
N MET A 11 -13.53 -25.77 -55.84
CA MET A 11 -12.52 -25.10 -55.02
C MET A 11 -11.41 -26.10 -54.64
N ILE A 12 -10.20 -25.78 -55.09
CA ILE A 12 -8.93 -26.49 -54.93
C ILE A 12 -8.30 -26.09 -53.58
N PRO A 13 -7.70 -27.01 -52.80
CA PRO A 13 -6.66 -26.66 -51.83
C PRO A 13 -5.25 -26.89 -52.41
N MET A 14 -4.44 -25.84 -52.25
CA MET A 14 -3.03 -25.68 -52.62
C MET A 14 -2.09 -26.70 -51.98
N LEU A 15 -1.02 -26.99 -52.74
CA LEU A 15 0.21 -27.64 -52.37
C LEU A 15 0.87 -27.06 -51.11
N VAL A 16 1.41 -27.94 -50.27
CA VAL A 16 2.45 -27.62 -49.28
C VAL A 16 3.74 -28.34 -49.67
N VAL A 17 4.76 -27.55 -49.98
CA VAL A 17 6.14 -27.95 -50.29
C VAL A 17 6.92 -28.12 -48.97
N PRO A 18 7.77 -29.15 -48.79
CA PRO A 18 8.76 -29.14 -47.72
C PRO A 18 10.00 -28.35 -48.18
N MET A 19 10.25 -27.25 -47.48
CA MET A 19 11.37 -26.33 -47.66
C MET A 19 12.64 -26.94 -47.03
N TYR A 20 13.68 -27.11 -47.83
CA TYR A 20 15.05 -27.34 -47.39
C TYR A 20 15.58 -26.08 -46.71
N GLY A 21 16.11 -26.22 -45.49
CA GLY A 21 16.79 -25.15 -44.76
C GLY A 21 17.97 -25.74 -43.99
N VAL A 22 19.13 -25.81 -44.64
CA VAL A 22 20.43 -26.03 -44.00
C VAL A 22 21.08 -24.66 -43.90
N THR A 23 21.31 -24.16 -42.69
CA THR A 23 22.17 -23.01 -42.43
C THR A 23 23.50 -23.49 -41.86
N THR A 24 24.58 -23.11 -42.54
CA THR A 24 25.99 -23.30 -42.20
C THR A 24 26.51 -22.21 -41.27
N LEU A 25 27.28 -22.60 -40.25
CA LEU A 25 28.39 -21.93 -39.55
C LEU A 25 28.65 -22.76 -38.29
N GLY A 26 29.80 -23.38 -37.99
CA GLY A 26 31.15 -23.31 -38.53
C GLY A 26 32.07 -23.62 -37.34
N SER A 27 32.82 -24.72 -37.38
CA SER A 27 34.05 -24.87 -36.59
C SER A 27 34.94 -25.88 -37.28
N GLN A 28 36.02 -25.33 -37.84
CA GLN A 28 37.18 -26.01 -38.40
C GLN A 28 37.73 -27.03 -37.39
N LEU A 29 37.90 -28.27 -37.83
CA LEU A 29 38.99 -29.17 -37.44
C LEU A 29 39.11 -30.19 -38.57
N GLN A 30 39.80 -29.79 -39.64
CA GLN A 30 40.29 -30.70 -40.64
C GLN A 30 41.72 -30.30 -40.93
N ASP A 31 42.66 -30.92 -40.21
CA ASP A 31 43.81 -31.49 -40.90
C ASP A 31 44.48 -32.62 -40.11
N SER A 32 44.86 -33.64 -40.88
CA SER A 32 45.71 -34.77 -40.53
C SER A 32 45.19 -35.75 -39.46
N LEU A 33 44.82 -36.96 -39.90
CA LEU A 33 45.53 -38.17 -39.50
C LEU A 33 45.03 -39.37 -40.33
N THR A 34 45.99 -39.89 -41.10
CA THR A 34 46.09 -41.26 -41.60
C THR A 34 45.20 -41.67 -42.77
N GLY A 35 45.80 -41.58 -43.97
CA GLY A 35 45.45 -42.48 -45.06
C GLY A 35 45.59 -43.93 -44.60
N LYS A 36 44.60 -44.74 -44.97
CA LYS A 36 44.68 -46.20 -45.06
C LYS A 36 43.56 -46.69 -45.98
N ASN A 37 43.98 -47.17 -47.14
CA ASN A 37 43.32 -48.12 -48.05
C ASN A 37 41.79 -48.07 -48.14
N SER A 38 41.32 -47.40 -49.18
CA SER A 38 40.05 -47.68 -49.85
C SER A 38 40.03 -49.12 -50.39
N PHE A 39 39.50 -50.05 -49.59
CA PHE A 39 38.77 -51.22 -50.06
C PHE A 39 37.34 -51.10 -49.51
N VAL A 40 36.59 -50.11 -49.99
CA VAL A 40 35.13 -50.17 -49.90
C VAL A 40 34.72 -51.09 -51.05
N LYS A 41 34.35 -52.34 -50.74
CA LYS A 41 33.59 -53.16 -51.68
C LYS A 41 32.27 -52.43 -51.91
N ASP A 42 32.06 -51.90 -53.11
CA ASP A 42 30.76 -51.40 -53.52
C ASP A 42 29.73 -52.52 -53.34
N VAL A 43 28.76 -52.29 -52.46
CA VAL A 43 27.58 -53.15 -52.29
C VAL A 43 26.76 -52.97 -53.57
N GLU A 44 26.72 -53.97 -54.44
CA GLU A 44 25.87 -53.92 -55.63
C GLU A 44 24.41 -53.73 -55.21
N ALA A 45 23.76 -52.69 -55.73
CA ALA A 45 22.33 -52.48 -55.49
C ALA A 45 21.56 -53.66 -56.09
N ALA A 46 20.74 -54.33 -55.28
CA ALA A 46 19.85 -55.39 -55.74
C ALA A 46 18.99 -54.89 -56.92
N THR A 47 18.79 -55.72 -57.94
CA THR A 47 17.81 -55.42 -58.99
C THR A 47 16.41 -55.32 -58.38
N THR A 48 15.47 -54.66 -59.08
CA THR A 48 14.08 -54.53 -58.61
C THR A 48 13.44 -55.87 -58.26
N GLU A 49 13.72 -56.93 -59.03
CA GLU A 49 13.24 -58.29 -58.76
C GLU A 49 13.86 -58.89 -57.49
N GLN A 50 15.18 -58.75 -57.32
CA GLN A 50 15.91 -59.23 -56.15
C GLN A 50 15.41 -58.53 -54.86
N GLN A 51 15.22 -57.22 -54.91
CA GLN A 51 14.67 -56.46 -53.79
C GLN A 51 13.21 -56.85 -53.49
N THR A 52 12.41 -57.17 -54.52
CA THR A 52 11.04 -57.68 -54.35
C THR A 52 11.03 -59.02 -53.61
N PHE A 53 11.94 -59.94 -53.95
CA PHE A 53 12.09 -61.20 -53.23
C PHE A 53 12.44 -60.97 -51.76
N ILE A 54 13.46 -60.15 -51.49
CA ILE A 54 13.90 -59.83 -50.13
C ILE A 54 12.76 -59.20 -49.33
N ASN A 55 12.06 -58.21 -49.88
CA ASN A 55 10.94 -57.54 -49.20
C ASN A 55 9.77 -58.49 -48.90
N LYS A 56 9.52 -59.47 -49.77
CA LYS A 56 8.47 -60.47 -49.58
C LYS A 56 8.83 -61.49 -48.50
N LEU A 57 10.10 -61.88 -48.40
CA LEU A 57 10.56 -62.92 -47.47
C LEU A 57 10.94 -62.38 -46.08
N ALA A 58 11.47 -61.15 -46.01
CA ALA A 58 11.99 -60.55 -44.78
C ALA A 58 11.00 -60.53 -43.61
N PRO A 59 9.70 -60.22 -43.77
CA PRO A 59 8.75 -60.27 -42.65
C PRO A 59 8.65 -61.66 -41.99
N ALA A 60 8.66 -62.74 -42.78
CA ALA A 60 8.61 -64.12 -42.27
C ALA A 60 9.93 -64.51 -41.60
N ALA A 61 11.07 -64.09 -42.15
CA ALA A 61 12.39 -64.29 -41.56
C ALA A 61 12.51 -63.56 -40.20
N GLN A 62 12.08 -62.29 -40.12
CA GLN A 62 12.12 -61.50 -38.89
C GLN A 62 11.15 -62.03 -37.82
N ALA A 63 9.96 -62.49 -38.20
CA ALA A 63 9.04 -63.15 -37.28
C ALA A 63 9.65 -64.45 -36.72
N SER A 64 10.34 -65.22 -37.57
CA SER A 64 11.05 -66.44 -37.18
C SER A 64 12.24 -66.14 -36.27
N GLN A 65 13.01 -65.09 -36.54
CA GLN A 65 14.09 -64.64 -35.65
C GLN A 65 13.56 -64.18 -34.29
N GLU A 66 12.47 -63.41 -34.27
CA GLU A 66 11.88 -62.92 -33.02
C GLU A 66 11.49 -64.08 -32.11
N LYS A 67 10.80 -65.08 -32.69
CA LYS A 67 10.26 -66.25 -31.99
C LYS A 67 11.31 -67.32 -31.67
N TYR A 68 12.21 -67.61 -32.61
CA TYR A 68 13.09 -68.78 -32.58
C TYR A 68 14.59 -68.47 -32.63
N LYS A 69 14.98 -67.19 -32.66
CA LYS A 69 16.38 -66.69 -32.60
C LYS A 69 17.28 -66.97 -33.80
N LEU A 70 16.83 -67.72 -34.80
CA LEU A 70 17.55 -67.85 -36.08
C LEU A 70 17.64 -66.49 -36.80
N LEU A 71 18.85 -66.02 -37.10
CA LEU A 71 19.07 -64.72 -37.75
C LEU A 71 18.32 -64.61 -39.09
N SER A 72 17.66 -63.47 -39.31
CA SER A 72 16.90 -63.21 -40.53
C SER A 72 17.80 -63.19 -41.76
N SER A 73 19.00 -62.65 -41.63
CA SER A 73 20.01 -62.61 -42.69
C SER A 73 20.38 -64.00 -43.19
N ILE A 74 20.52 -64.99 -42.29
CA ILE A 74 20.76 -66.39 -42.63
C ILE A 74 19.59 -66.98 -43.39
N THR A 75 18.38 -66.81 -42.88
CA THR A 75 17.15 -67.30 -43.53
C THR A 75 16.97 -66.69 -44.92
N LEU A 76 17.25 -65.40 -45.08
CA LEU A 76 17.17 -64.69 -46.36
C LEU A 76 18.25 -65.17 -47.34
N ALA A 77 19.50 -65.34 -46.88
CA ALA A 77 20.61 -65.79 -47.72
C ALA A 77 20.43 -67.23 -48.19
N GLN A 78 20.01 -68.14 -47.30
CA GLN A 78 19.63 -69.51 -47.69
C GLN A 78 18.43 -69.46 -48.64
N GLY A 79 17.39 -68.67 -48.34
CA GLY A 79 16.27 -68.49 -49.26
C GLY A 79 16.71 -68.03 -50.65
N ILE A 80 17.65 -67.10 -50.76
CA ILE A 80 18.20 -66.63 -52.04
C ILE A 80 18.93 -67.76 -52.79
N LEU A 81 19.86 -68.45 -52.11
CA LEU A 81 20.70 -69.48 -52.73
C LEU A 81 19.90 -70.73 -53.10
N GLU A 82 19.09 -71.25 -52.18
CA GLU A 82 18.36 -72.53 -52.33
C GLU A 82 17.20 -72.42 -53.33
N SER A 83 16.61 -71.24 -53.49
CA SER A 83 15.45 -71.04 -54.37
C SER A 83 15.76 -70.30 -55.66
N ASN A 84 17.01 -69.90 -55.89
CA ASN A 84 17.40 -68.99 -56.97
C ASN A 84 16.48 -67.76 -57.03
N TRP A 85 16.43 -66.98 -55.94
CA TRP A 85 15.54 -65.82 -55.81
C TRP A 85 14.04 -66.14 -56.00
N GLY A 86 13.61 -67.32 -55.57
CA GLY A 86 12.24 -67.80 -55.67
C GLY A 86 11.85 -68.31 -57.06
N LYS A 87 12.81 -68.39 -57.99
CA LYS A 87 12.56 -68.78 -59.38
C LYS A 87 12.70 -70.29 -59.62
N SER A 88 13.18 -71.06 -58.65
CA SER A 88 13.29 -72.51 -58.78
C SER A 88 11.93 -73.18 -59.00
N GLY A 89 11.93 -74.34 -59.67
CA GLY A 89 10.70 -75.12 -59.89
C GLY A 89 9.99 -75.49 -58.58
N LEU A 90 10.76 -75.77 -57.52
CA LEU A 90 10.23 -76.06 -56.18
C LEU A 90 9.63 -74.82 -55.51
N ALA A 91 10.30 -73.67 -55.62
CA ALA A 91 9.81 -72.42 -55.06
C ALA A 91 8.51 -71.94 -55.74
N THR A 92 8.38 -72.14 -57.04
CA THR A 92 7.22 -71.70 -57.83
C THR A 92 6.05 -72.68 -57.77
N LYS A 93 6.28 -74.00 -57.84
CA LYS A 93 5.20 -75.02 -57.83
C LYS A 93 4.82 -75.49 -56.42
N GLY A 94 5.77 -75.47 -55.49
CA GLY A 94 5.61 -76.01 -54.14
C GLY A 94 5.67 -74.97 -53.02
N ASN A 95 5.94 -73.69 -53.32
CA ASN A 95 6.29 -72.67 -52.32
C ASN A 95 7.46 -73.08 -51.41
N ASN A 96 8.28 -74.05 -51.83
CA ASN A 96 9.35 -74.64 -51.04
C ASN A 96 10.68 -73.97 -51.37
N LEU A 97 11.09 -73.04 -50.53
CA LEU A 97 12.28 -72.23 -50.76
C LEU A 97 13.59 -72.95 -50.41
N PHE A 98 13.53 -73.96 -49.54
CA PHE A 98 14.71 -74.58 -48.92
C PHE A 98 14.88 -76.06 -49.30
N GLY A 99 14.12 -76.55 -50.28
CA GLY A 99 14.26 -77.92 -50.80
C GLY A 99 13.90 -79.03 -49.82
N ILE A 100 13.05 -78.76 -48.80
CA ILE A 100 12.74 -79.75 -47.76
C ILE A 100 11.92 -80.91 -48.35
N LYS A 101 12.45 -82.14 -48.25
CA LYS A 101 11.81 -83.37 -48.75
C LYS A 101 10.64 -83.84 -47.86
N GLY A 102 9.73 -84.61 -48.44
CA GLY A 102 8.57 -85.23 -47.78
C GLY A 102 7.25 -84.49 -47.99
N LYS A 103 6.34 -84.59 -47.02
CA LYS A 103 4.98 -83.99 -47.07
C LYS A 103 4.82 -82.95 -45.96
N TYR A 104 4.15 -81.84 -46.27
CA TYR A 104 3.71 -80.85 -45.29
C TYR A 104 2.18 -80.89 -45.21
N ASN A 105 1.61 -81.24 -44.07
CA ASN A 105 0.16 -81.45 -43.90
C ASN A 105 -0.44 -82.32 -45.03
N ASN A 106 0.20 -83.46 -45.32
CA ASN A 106 -0.14 -84.40 -46.40
C ASN A 106 -0.04 -83.85 -47.85
N GLN A 107 0.53 -82.66 -48.05
CA GLN A 107 0.77 -82.07 -49.37
C GLN A 107 2.24 -82.19 -49.78
N SER A 108 2.49 -82.62 -51.01
CA SER A 108 3.80 -82.67 -51.66
C SER A 108 3.73 -82.30 -53.14
N VAL A 109 4.89 -82.03 -53.73
CA VAL A 109 5.11 -81.95 -55.18
C VAL A 109 6.23 -82.93 -55.54
N ILE A 110 6.01 -83.76 -56.56
CA ILE A 110 7.03 -84.67 -57.09
C ILE A 110 7.88 -83.89 -58.08
N MET A 111 9.21 -83.91 -57.88
CA MET A 111 10.16 -83.32 -58.81
C MET A 111 11.38 -84.23 -58.99
N GLN A 112 11.96 -84.24 -60.18
CA GLN A 112 13.23 -84.91 -60.43
C GLN A 112 14.35 -84.21 -59.66
N THR A 113 15.13 -85.00 -58.93
CA THR A 113 16.34 -84.57 -58.23
C THR A 113 17.51 -85.48 -58.61
N SER A 114 18.72 -84.97 -58.48
CA SER A 114 19.93 -85.76 -58.69
C SER A 114 20.35 -86.38 -57.36
N GLU A 115 20.41 -87.71 -57.28
CA GLU A 115 20.97 -88.43 -56.14
C GLU A 115 22.33 -89.00 -56.51
N TYR A 116 23.26 -88.96 -55.56
CA TYR A 116 24.57 -89.57 -55.74
C TYR A 116 24.58 -90.94 -55.05
N VAL A 117 24.40 -91.99 -55.86
CA VAL A 117 24.31 -93.37 -55.37
C VAL A 117 25.43 -94.17 -56.05
N ASN A 118 26.25 -94.87 -55.28
CA ASN A 118 27.35 -95.72 -55.77
C ASN A 118 28.35 -95.02 -56.71
N GLY A 119 28.68 -93.75 -56.46
CA GLY A 119 29.71 -93.03 -57.21
C GLY A 119 29.23 -92.31 -58.48
N GLN A 120 27.93 -92.39 -58.82
CA GLN A 120 27.35 -91.73 -59.99
C GLN A 120 26.10 -90.92 -59.64
N TRP A 121 25.88 -89.83 -60.37
CA TRP A 121 24.67 -89.03 -60.28
C TRP A 121 23.55 -89.66 -61.11
N ILE A 122 22.46 -90.05 -60.46
CA ILE A 122 21.24 -90.53 -61.12
C ILE A 122 20.11 -89.53 -60.90
N LYS A 123 19.18 -89.42 -61.87
CA LYS A 123 17.95 -88.64 -61.68
C LYS A 123 16.86 -89.54 -61.10
N VAL A 124 16.27 -89.14 -59.99
CA VAL A 124 15.13 -89.83 -59.37
C VAL A 124 14.02 -88.87 -59.07
N ASP A 125 12.78 -89.35 -59.11
CA ASP A 125 11.63 -88.60 -58.63
C ASP A 125 11.61 -88.63 -57.11
N ALA A 126 11.59 -87.45 -56.48
CA ALA A 126 11.49 -87.30 -55.04
C ALA A 126 10.27 -86.46 -54.66
N GLU A 127 9.63 -86.81 -53.55
CA GLU A 127 8.58 -85.99 -52.95
C GLU A 127 9.20 -84.83 -52.15
N PHE A 128 8.81 -83.61 -52.50
CA PHE A 128 9.16 -82.39 -51.76
C PHE A 128 7.93 -81.78 -51.10
N ARG A 129 8.11 -81.18 -49.93
CA ARG A 129 7.02 -80.53 -49.18
C ARG A 129 6.39 -79.43 -50.04
N LYS A 130 5.05 -79.36 -50.04
CA LYS A 130 4.28 -78.28 -50.67
C LYS A 130 3.65 -77.40 -49.60
N TYR A 131 3.98 -76.11 -49.58
CA TYR A 131 3.52 -75.17 -48.56
C TYR A 131 2.38 -74.27 -49.05
N PRO A 132 1.48 -73.83 -48.16
CA PRO A 132 0.49 -72.81 -48.47
C PRO A 132 1.11 -71.48 -48.94
N SER A 133 2.22 -71.05 -48.32
CA SER A 133 2.98 -69.86 -48.73
C SER A 133 4.46 -69.98 -48.34
N TRP A 134 5.27 -69.00 -48.75
CA TRP A 134 6.67 -68.88 -48.33
C TRP A 134 6.82 -68.70 -46.81
N ASN A 135 5.81 -68.18 -46.10
CA ASN A 135 5.85 -68.04 -44.65
C ASN A 135 5.90 -69.40 -43.94
N GLU A 136 5.09 -70.37 -44.39
CA GLU A 136 5.13 -71.74 -43.86
C GLU A 136 6.43 -72.44 -44.23
N SER A 137 6.96 -72.20 -45.44
CA SER A 137 8.28 -72.73 -45.84
C SER A 137 9.41 -72.21 -44.96
N VAL A 138 9.41 -70.91 -44.61
CA VAL A 138 10.39 -70.30 -43.69
C VAL A 138 10.24 -70.84 -42.28
N THR A 139 9.00 -70.98 -41.81
CA THR A 139 8.72 -71.48 -40.47
C THR A 139 9.21 -72.92 -40.32
N ASP A 140 8.92 -73.78 -41.31
CA ASP A 140 9.31 -75.20 -41.29
C ASP A 140 10.83 -75.37 -41.39
N HIS A 141 11.50 -74.58 -42.25
CA HIS A 141 12.96 -74.50 -42.30
C HIS A 141 13.56 -74.04 -40.96
N THR A 142 12.98 -73.00 -40.36
CA THR A 142 13.45 -72.53 -39.05
C THR A 142 13.29 -73.61 -37.99
N LEU A 143 12.16 -74.31 -37.98
CA LEU A 143 11.91 -75.41 -37.03
C LEU A 143 12.85 -76.60 -37.24
N LEU A 144 13.29 -76.87 -38.47
CA LEU A 144 14.35 -77.86 -38.72
C LEU A 144 15.66 -77.46 -38.02
N LEU A 145 16.08 -76.20 -38.14
CA LEU A 145 17.28 -75.72 -37.47
C LEU A 145 17.11 -75.63 -35.94
N VAL A 146 15.92 -75.29 -35.46
CA VAL A 146 15.63 -75.23 -34.02
C VAL A 146 15.58 -76.61 -33.37
N ASN A 147 14.97 -77.59 -34.04
CA ASN A 147 14.73 -78.92 -33.48
C ASN A 147 15.81 -79.95 -33.86
N GLY A 148 16.79 -79.56 -34.68
CA GLY A 148 17.78 -80.46 -35.26
C GLY A 148 17.17 -81.55 -36.15
N THR A 149 17.97 -82.55 -36.48
CA THR A 149 17.53 -83.72 -37.26
C THR A 149 16.98 -84.80 -36.34
N SER A 150 16.33 -85.82 -36.92
CA SER A 150 15.83 -86.97 -36.16
C SER A 150 16.93 -87.73 -35.39
N TRP A 151 18.16 -87.73 -35.91
CA TRP A 151 19.31 -88.43 -35.35
C TRP A 151 20.20 -87.54 -34.47
N ASN A 152 20.11 -86.21 -34.59
CA ASN A 152 20.81 -85.26 -33.72
C ASN A 152 19.99 -83.98 -33.53
N ARG A 153 19.34 -83.88 -32.37
CA ARG A 153 18.50 -82.75 -31.98
C ARG A 153 19.28 -81.45 -31.70
N ASP A 154 20.56 -81.56 -31.34
CA ASP A 154 21.40 -80.41 -31.01
C ASP A 154 22.26 -79.93 -32.21
N LEU A 155 22.15 -80.57 -33.37
CA LEU A 155 23.02 -80.38 -34.54
C LEU A 155 23.22 -78.90 -34.92
N TYR A 156 22.14 -78.11 -34.89
CA TYR A 156 22.14 -76.70 -35.32
C TYR A 156 22.01 -75.71 -34.15
N LYS A 157 22.13 -76.16 -32.90
CA LYS A 157 21.95 -75.30 -31.72
C LYS A 157 22.91 -74.09 -31.69
N LYS A 158 24.14 -74.28 -32.16
CA LYS A 158 25.13 -73.19 -32.29
C LYS A 158 24.75 -72.18 -33.37
N VAL A 159 24.05 -72.60 -34.42
CA VAL A 159 23.52 -71.72 -35.47
C VAL A 159 22.42 -70.84 -34.90
N VAL A 160 21.47 -71.43 -34.17
CA VAL A 160 20.33 -70.72 -33.58
C VAL A 160 20.75 -69.73 -32.47
N ASN A 161 21.81 -70.06 -31.73
CA ASN A 161 22.34 -69.20 -30.67
C ASN A 161 23.32 -68.12 -31.16
N ALA A 162 23.70 -68.15 -32.44
CA ALA A 162 24.64 -67.18 -32.98
C ALA A 162 24.01 -65.78 -33.04
N THR A 163 24.72 -64.79 -32.52
CA THR A 163 24.34 -63.36 -32.60
C THR A 163 24.96 -62.64 -33.79
N ASP A 164 25.80 -63.34 -34.56
CA ASP A 164 26.51 -62.83 -35.72
C ASP A 164 26.34 -63.81 -36.89
N TYR A 165 26.02 -63.29 -38.07
CA TYR A 165 25.72 -64.12 -39.24
C TYR A 165 26.94 -64.87 -39.78
N LYS A 166 28.16 -64.36 -39.58
CA LYS A 166 29.39 -65.08 -39.98
C LYS A 166 29.58 -66.29 -39.09
N VAL A 167 29.32 -66.16 -37.79
CA VAL A 167 29.32 -67.30 -36.86
C VAL A 167 28.24 -68.31 -37.27
N ALA A 168 27.01 -67.85 -37.50
CA ALA A 168 25.91 -68.73 -37.90
C ALA A 168 26.20 -69.51 -39.19
N ALA A 169 26.73 -68.84 -40.22
CA ALA A 169 27.10 -69.45 -41.51
C ALA A 169 28.21 -70.50 -41.36
N ASN A 170 29.25 -70.22 -40.56
CA ASN A 170 30.32 -71.18 -40.29
C ASN A 170 29.83 -72.40 -39.50
N GLU A 171 28.94 -72.19 -38.53
CA GLU A 171 28.36 -73.30 -37.77
C GLU A 171 27.40 -74.14 -38.63
N LEU A 172 26.70 -73.55 -39.60
CA LEU A 172 25.93 -74.32 -40.60
C LEU A 172 26.82 -75.25 -41.42
N GLN A 173 27.98 -74.77 -41.86
CA GLN A 173 28.94 -75.58 -42.60
C GLN A 173 29.55 -76.70 -41.73
N LYS A 174 29.95 -76.39 -40.49
CA LYS A 174 30.45 -77.41 -39.53
C LYS A 174 29.40 -78.47 -39.19
N ALA A 175 28.14 -78.07 -39.11
CA ALA A 175 27.01 -78.97 -38.88
C ALA A 175 26.66 -79.84 -40.11
N GLY A 176 27.36 -79.64 -41.24
CA GLY A 176 27.14 -80.43 -42.46
C GLY A 176 25.83 -80.10 -43.16
N TYR A 177 25.33 -78.86 -43.06
CA TYR A 177 24.07 -78.46 -43.70
C TYR A 177 24.11 -78.62 -45.23
N ALA A 178 25.25 -78.34 -45.85
CA ALA A 178 25.48 -78.51 -47.29
C ALA A 178 26.80 -79.25 -47.55
N THR A 179 26.87 -80.01 -48.64
CA THR A 179 28.09 -80.72 -49.07
C THR A 179 29.10 -79.82 -49.79
N ASP A 180 28.72 -78.58 -50.12
CA ASP A 180 29.62 -77.58 -50.70
C ASP A 180 30.65 -77.10 -49.65
N PRO A 181 31.96 -77.28 -49.88
CA PRO A 181 32.99 -76.81 -48.94
C PRO A 181 33.05 -75.28 -48.81
N ASN A 182 32.38 -74.52 -49.69
CA ASN A 182 32.34 -73.06 -49.67
C ASN A 182 30.99 -72.48 -49.21
N TYR A 183 30.09 -73.31 -48.64
CA TYR A 183 28.73 -72.89 -48.29
C TYR A 183 28.67 -71.67 -47.36
N ALA A 184 29.46 -71.67 -46.28
CA ALA A 184 29.50 -70.56 -45.33
C ALA A 184 29.96 -69.26 -46.01
N SER A 185 31.00 -69.33 -46.84
CA SER A 185 31.51 -68.19 -47.62
C SER A 185 30.47 -67.67 -48.60
N SER A 186 29.70 -68.55 -49.24
CA SER A 186 28.60 -68.19 -50.14
C SER A 186 27.48 -67.45 -49.40
N LEU A 187 27.07 -67.93 -48.22
CA LEU A 187 26.07 -67.24 -47.39
C LEU A 187 26.56 -65.87 -46.92
N ILE A 188 27.77 -65.79 -46.37
CA ILE A 188 28.37 -64.52 -45.92
C ILE A 188 28.42 -63.52 -47.08
N ARG A 189 28.86 -63.96 -48.26
CA ARG A 189 28.90 -63.11 -49.46
C ARG A 189 27.52 -62.59 -49.83
N VAL A 190 26.48 -63.43 -49.87
CA VAL A 190 25.10 -62.97 -50.16
C VAL A 190 24.61 -61.97 -49.12
N ILE A 191 24.89 -62.21 -47.83
CA ILE A 191 24.50 -61.31 -46.75
C ILE A 191 25.18 -59.95 -46.88
N GLU A 192 26.48 -59.92 -47.19
CA GLU A 192 27.25 -58.69 -47.37
C GLU A 192 26.87 -57.95 -48.67
N THR A 193 26.74 -58.67 -49.79
CA THR A 193 26.38 -58.10 -51.10
C THR A 193 25.01 -57.41 -51.11
N TYR A 194 24.03 -57.94 -50.36
CA TYR A 194 22.68 -57.35 -50.33
C TYR A 194 22.35 -56.67 -48.99
N ASP A 195 23.35 -56.48 -48.13
CA ASP A 195 23.22 -55.86 -46.82
C ASP A 195 22.04 -56.48 -46.02
N LEU A 196 21.99 -57.81 -45.97
CA LEU A 196 20.89 -58.54 -45.33
C LEU A 196 21.00 -58.51 -43.80
N ALA A 197 22.19 -58.23 -43.26
CA ALA A 197 22.43 -58.10 -41.82
C ALA A 197 21.54 -57.03 -41.17
N LYS A 198 21.09 -55.99 -41.91
CA LYS A 198 20.14 -54.99 -41.40
C LYS A 198 18.80 -55.59 -40.95
N TYR A 199 18.40 -56.75 -41.49
CA TYR A 199 17.17 -57.43 -41.11
C TYR A 199 17.31 -58.19 -39.78
N ASP A 200 18.53 -58.38 -39.27
CA ASP A 200 18.76 -58.99 -37.96
C ASP A 200 18.37 -58.06 -36.80
N VAL A 201 18.16 -56.77 -37.08
CA VAL A 201 17.66 -55.80 -36.10
C VAL A 201 16.13 -55.80 -36.07
N LEU A 202 15.57 -56.30 -34.97
CA LEU A 202 14.13 -56.32 -34.74
C LEU A 202 13.63 -55.01 -34.12
N TYR A 203 12.52 -54.50 -34.65
CA TYR A 203 11.85 -53.29 -34.18
C TYR A 203 10.45 -53.57 -33.65
N ASP A 204 10.01 -52.77 -32.69
CA ASP A 204 8.69 -52.85 -32.11
C ASP A 204 7.69 -52.00 -32.89
N LYS A 205 6.44 -52.48 -32.97
CA LYS A 205 5.31 -51.72 -33.51
C LYS A 205 4.72 -50.83 -32.41
N ILE A 206 4.28 -49.64 -32.81
CA ILE A 206 3.42 -48.79 -31.97
C ILE A 206 2.01 -49.39 -32.03
N LEU A 207 1.47 -49.78 -30.88
CA LEU A 207 0.15 -50.42 -30.76
C LEU A 207 -0.96 -49.37 -30.63
N THR A 208 -0.73 -48.33 -29.82
CA THR A 208 -1.63 -47.18 -29.68
C THR A 208 -0.83 -45.90 -29.59
N GLN A 209 -1.39 -44.79 -30.08
CA GLN A 209 -0.83 -43.45 -29.89
C GLN A 209 -1.94 -42.42 -29.77
N LYS A 210 -1.81 -41.51 -28.80
CA LYS A 210 -2.80 -40.46 -28.53
C LYS A 210 -2.11 -39.15 -28.15
N SER A 211 -2.66 -38.03 -28.60
CA SER A 211 -2.28 -36.70 -28.13
C SER A 211 -2.88 -36.43 -26.75
N ILE A 212 -2.06 -35.91 -25.84
CA ILE A 212 -2.45 -35.59 -24.47
C ILE A 212 -1.95 -34.20 -24.08
N SER A 213 -2.47 -33.67 -22.99
CA SER A 213 -1.98 -32.43 -22.39
C SER A 213 -1.94 -32.64 -20.88
N GLU A 214 -0.85 -33.24 -20.43
CA GLU A 214 -0.64 -33.56 -19.01
C GLU A 214 0.72 -33.00 -18.57
N LYS A 215 0.91 -32.88 -17.26
CA LYS A 215 2.21 -32.49 -16.70
C LYS A 215 2.74 -33.64 -15.87
N ALA A 216 4.05 -33.79 -15.81
CA ALA A 216 4.71 -34.78 -14.98
C ALA A 216 6.02 -34.25 -14.43
N THR A 217 6.59 -34.97 -13.46
CA THR A 217 7.97 -34.78 -13.03
C THR A 217 8.75 -36.08 -13.26
N VAL A 218 10.03 -35.98 -13.60
CA VAL A 218 10.89 -37.15 -13.83
C VAL A 218 11.42 -37.66 -12.48
N THR A 219 10.83 -38.73 -11.96
CA THR A 219 11.14 -39.23 -10.61
C THR A 219 12.11 -40.40 -10.59
N ASN A 220 12.12 -41.25 -11.63
CA ASN A 220 12.96 -42.45 -11.67
C ASN A 220 13.81 -42.50 -12.96
N PRO A 221 14.71 -41.52 -13.18
CA PRO A 221 15.45 -41.40 -14.43
C PRO A 221 16.53 -42.47 -14.64
N THR A 222 17.00 -43.12 -13.56
CA THR A 222 18.13 -44.06 -13.62
C THR A 222 17.81 -45.25 -14.53
N GLY A 223 18.72 -45.53 -15.47
CA GLY A 223 18.56 -46.62 -16.45
C GLY A 223 17.63 -46.32 -17.63
N ASN A 224 17.02 -45.12 -17.69
CA ASN A 224 16.10 -44.75 -18.76
C ASN A 224 16.74 -43.78 -19.77
N GLY A 225 16.54 -44.05 -21.06
CA GLY A 225 16.94 -43.18 -22.16
C GLY A 225 15.77 -42.34 -22.67
N ILE A 226 16.11 -41.20 -23.29
CA ILE A 226 15.20 -40.38 -24.07
C ILE A 226 15.47 -40.67 -25.55
N TRP A 227 14.40 -40.83 -26.32
CA TRP A 227 14.46 -41.34 -27.69
C TRP A 227 13.65 -40.47 -28.66
N SER A 228 14.03 -40.43 -29.94
CA SER A 228 13.28 -39.66 -30.96
C SER A 228 11.89 -40.25 -31.27
N LEU A 229 11.74 -41.55 -31.05
CA LEU A 229 10.52 -42.37 -31.12
C LEU A 229 10.48 -43.27 -29.87
N PRO A 230 9.36 -43.93 -29.54
CA PRO A 230 9.36 -44.94 -28.47
C PRO A 230 10.50 -45.96 -28.64
N TYR A 231 11.12 -46.39 -27.54
CA TYR A 231 12.30 -47.25 -27.58
C TYR A 231 12.05 -48.51 -28.43
N LYS A 232 13.06 -48.86 -29.26
CA LYS A 232 13.05 -49.97 -30.22
C LYS A 232 12.04 -49.85 -31.38
N VAL A 233 11.41 -48.71 -31.63
CA VAL A 233 10.65 -48.46 -32.87
C VAL A 233 11.60 -48.22 -34.05
N LYS A 234 11.23 -48.63 -35.27
CA LYS A 234 12.06 -48.43 -36.48
C LYS A 234 12.34 -46.94 -36.72
N GLY A 235 13.61 -46.59 -36.91
CA GLY A 235 14.06 -45.19 -37.06
C GLY A 235 14.30 -44.45 -35.75
N VAL A 236 14.23 -45.12 -34.60
CA VAL A 236 14.55 -44.52 -33.30
C VAL A 236 16.02 -44.13 -33.20
N ALA A 237 16.28 -42.94 -32.67
CA ALA A 237 17.60 -42.43 -32.34
C ALA A 237 17.66 -42.08 -30.84
N SER A 238 18.83 -42.28 -30.22
CA SER A 238 19.08 -41.84 -28.85
C SER A 238 19.18 -40.32 -28.82
N VAL A 239 18.41 -39.68 -27.93
CA VAL A 239 18.47 -38.24 -27.68
C VAL A 239 19.38 -37.93 -26.49
N GLY A 240 19.39 -38.81 -25.48
CA GLY A 240 20.22 -38.66 -24.29
C GLY A 240 19.65 -39.39 -23.07
N PRO A 241 20.33 -39.35 -21.92
CA PRO A 241 19.86 -40.01 -20.70
C PRO A 241 18.74 -39.21 -20.01
N ALA A 242 17.77 -39.91 -19.41
CA ALA A 242 16.70 -39.27 -18.64
C ALA A 242 17.21 -38.55 -17.38
N SER A 243 18.41 -38.89 -16.90
CA SER A 243 19.04 -38.26 -15.73
C SER A 243 19.27 -36.75 -15.90
N GLY A 244 19.42 -36.26 -17.14
CA GLY A 244 19.50 -34.82 -17.43
C GLY A 244 18.22 -34.04 -17.07
N TYR A 245 17.12 -34.76 -16.82
CA TYR A 245 15.82 -34.21 -16.46
C TYR A 245 15.33 -34.65 -15.08
N ALA A 246 16.18 -35.27 -14.26
CA ALA A 246 15.83 -35.71 -12.90
C ALA A 246 15.20 -34.57 -12.08
N ASN A 247 14.05 -34.86 -11.46
CA ASN A 247 13.26 -33.93 -10.63
C ASN A 247 12.77 -32.67 -11.37
N LYS A 248 12.82 -32.65 -12.71
CA LYS A 248 12.31 -31.53 -13.51
C LYS A 248 10.86 -31.78 -13.92
N ASP A 249 10.08 -30.71 -13.89
CA ASP A 249 8.74 -30.69 -14.44
C ASP A 249 8.76 -30.60 -15.95
N ILE A 250 7.90 -31.40 -16.58
CA ILE A 250 7.81 -31.57 -18.03
C ILE A 250 6.35 -31.57 -18.47
N ASP A 251 6.13 -31.14 -19.72
CA ASP A 251 4.82 -31.20 -20.37
C ASP A 251 4.72 -32.45 -21.24
N LEU A 252 3.78 -33.33 -20.94
CA LEU A 252 3.50 -34.51 -21.75
C LEU A 252 2.52 -34.16 -22.85
N ILE A 253 2.92 -34.41 -24.10
CA ILE A 253 2.17 -34.00 -25.30
C ILE A 253 1.61 -35.18 -26.11
N SER A 254 2.20 -36.36 -25.95
CA SER A 254 1.70 -37.59 -26.58
C SER A 254 2.04 -38.80 -25.72
N VAL A 255 1.22 -39.85 -25.84
CA VAL A 255 1.43 -41.16 -25.21
C VAL A 255 1.33 -42.23 -26.28
N ALA A 256 2.24 -43.20 -26.26
CA ALA A 256 2.27 -44.34 -27.16
C ALA A 256 2.57 -45.63 -26.40
N THR A 257 1.97 -46.74 -26.83
CA THR A 257 2.26 -48.07 -26.26
C THR A 257 2.96 -48.95 -27.27
N THR A 258 3.94 -49.73 -26.80
CA THR A 258 4.58 -50.81 -27.56
C THR A 258 4.51 -52.10 -26.76
N LYS A 259 4.97 -53.22 -27.32
CA LYS A 259 5.08 -54.48 -26.56
C LYS A 259 5.98 -54.39 -25.30
N ARG A 260 6.79 -53.32 -25.17
CA ARG A 260 7.70 -53.11 -24.03
C ARG A 260 7.14 -52.22 -22.93
N GLY A 261 6.16 -51.37 -23.23
CA GLY A 261 5.63 -50.43 -22.25
C GLY A 261 4.97 -49.21 -22.85
N THR A 262 4.70 -48.22 -21.99
CA THR A 262 4.07 -46.95 -22.35
C THR A 262 5.13 -45.85 -22.34
N TYR A 263 5.23 -45.12 -23.43
CA TYR A 263 6.18 -44.02 -23.61
C TYR A 263 5.43 -42.71 -23.78
N TYR A 264 5.99 -41.65 -23.22
CA TYR A 264 5.43 -40.31 -23.28
C TYR A 264 6.38 -39.38 -24.01
N GLN A 265 5.87 -38.69 -25.02
CA GLN A 265 6.58 -37.58 -25.64
C GLN A 265 6.44 -36.36 -24.75
N PHE A 266 7.54 -35.69 -24.46
CA PHE A 266 7.54 -34.54 -23.56
C PHE A 266 8.25 -33.30 -24.12
N LYS A 267 7.83 -32.15 -23.61
CA LYS A 267 8.51 -30.87 -23.75
C LYS A 267 9.16 -30.47 -22.44
N TYR A 268 10.28 -29.78 -22.54
CA TYR A 268 10.92 -29.07 -21.44
C TYR A 268 11.25 -27.65 -21.93
N ASN A 269 10.83 -26.64 -21.17
CA ASN A 269 10.95 -25.22 -21.55
C ASN A 269 10.39 -24.92 -22.97
N GLY A 270 9.22 -25.48 -23.29
CA GLY A 270 8.53 -25.28 -24.57
C GLY A 270 9.10 -26.08 -25.76
N LYS A 271 10.29 -26.66 -25.65
CA LYS A 271 10.94 -27.45 -26.69
C LYS A 271 10.60 -28.94 -26.55
N VAL A 272 10.23 -29.59 -27.66
CA VAL A 272 10.06 -31.06 -27.69
C VAL A 272 11.42 -31.71 -27.53
N ILE A 273 11.55 -32.58 -26.52
CA ILE A 273 12.81 -33.27 -26.23
C ILE A 273 12.81 -34.67 -26.84
N GLY A 274 11.78 -35.48 -26.57
CA GLY A 274 11.69 -36.84 -27.06
C GLY A 274 10.70 -37.69 -26.28
N TRP A 275 10.80 -38.99 -26.44
CA TRP A 275 9.99 -40.02 -25.78
C TRP A 275 10.73 -40.64 -24.61
N LEU A 276 10.05 -40.75 -23.47
CA LEU A 276 10.56 -41.33 -22.24
C LEU A 276 9.59 -42.40 -21.72
N ASP A 277 10.12 -43.47 -21.12
CA ASP A 277 9.30 -44.52 -20.50
C ASP A 277 8.48 -43.93 -19.34
N GLY A 278 7.19 -44.24 -19.29
CA GLY A 278 6.28 -43.82 -18.23
C GLY A 278 6.73 -44.22 -16.82
N LYS A 279 7.51 -45.29 -16.66
CA LYS A 279 8.08 -45.72 -15.37
C LYS A 279 9.07 -44.71 -14.79
N ALA A 280 9.65 -43.86 -15.63
CA ALA A 280 10.56 -42.79 -15.20
C ALA A 280 9.82 -41.55 -14.68
N LEU A 281 8.49 -41.52 -14.77
CA LEU A 281 7.66 -40.33 -14.56
C LEU A 281 6.67 -40.51 -13.40
N THR A 282 6.39 -39.41 -12.72
CA THR A 282 5.18 -39.25 -11.90
C THR A 282 4.31 -38.18 -12.55
N ILE A 283 3.17 -38.58 -13.08
CA ILE A 283 2.18 -37.67 -13.70
C ILE A 283 1.43 -36.93 -12.59
N TYR A 284 1.25 -35.63 -12.75
CA TYR A 284 0.51 -34.79 -11.81
C TYR A 284 -1.00 -35.09 -11.88
N ASP A 285 -1.66 -35.12 -10.73
CA ASP A 285 -3.10 -35.31 -10.64
C ASP A 285 -3.84 -34.04 -11.09
N LYS A 286 -5.10 -34.22 -11.52
CA LYS A 286 -6.06 -33.12 -11.65
C LYS A 286 -6.86 -32.98 -10.35
N VAL A 287 -7.26 -31.74 -10.05
CA VAL A 287 -8.17 -31.45 -8.96
C VAL A 287 -9.60 -31.66 -9.46
N ASN A 288 -10.33 -32.61 -8.85
CA ASN A 288 -11.73 -32.90 -9.19
C ASN A 288 -12.65 -31.77 -8.69
N TYR A 289 -12.46 -31.34 -7.45
CA TYR A 289 -13.08 -30.15 -6.88
C TYR A 289 -12.19 -29.53 -5.79
N ASP A 290 -12.41 -28.26 -5.52
CA ASP A 290 -11.84 -27.52 -4.38
C ASP A 290 -12.90 -26.53 -3.88
N LYS A 291 -13.40 -26.75 -2.66
CA LYS A 291 -14.51 -25.98 -2.07
C LYS A 291 -14.16 -25.45 -0.68
N SER A 292 -14.84 -24.38 -0.29
CA SER A 292 -14.78 -23.87 1.08
C SER A 292 -15.29 -24.94 2.06
N TYR A 293 -14.57 -25.14 3.15
CA TYR A 293 -14.95 -26.08 4.21
C TYR A 293 -14.47 -25.55 5.55
N VAL A 294 -15.37 -25.34 6.50
CA VAL A 294 -14.98 -24.92 7.85
C VAL A 294 -15.23 -26.05 8.82
N GLY A 295 -14.20 -26.42 9.56
CA GLY A 295 -14.28 -27.51 10.52
C GLY A 295 -13.10 -27.54 11.47
N ARG A 296 -13.18 -28.45 12.43
CA ARG A 296 -12.14 -28.72 13.42
C ARG A 296 -11.65 -30.14 13.20
N ALA A 297 -10.34 -30.33 13.29
CA ALA A 297 -9.74 -31.66 13.24
C ALA A 297 -8.52 -31.75 14.15
N LYS A 298 -8.09 -32.97 14.45
CA LYS A 298 -6.81 -33.27 15.09
C LYS A 298 -5.91 -34.02 14.12
N ILE A 299 -4.62 -33.68 14.08
CA ILE A 299 -3.63 -34.44 13.30
C ILE A 299 -3.25 -35.69 14.10
N SER A 300 -4.08 -36.73 14.01
CA SER A 300 -3.97 -37.95 14.82
C SER A 300 -3.03 -39.00 14.25
N SER A 301 -2.88 -39.06 12.92
CA SER A 301 -2.15 -40.13 12.21
C SER A 301 -1.16 -39.57 11.17
N PRO A 302 -0.15 -38.77 11.58
CA PRO A 302 0.69 -38.02 10.66
C PRO A 302 1.73 -38.86 9.90
N THR A 303 1.98 -40.11 10.31
CA THR A 303 3.05 -40.94 9.74
C THR A 303 2.87 -41.11 8.23
N SER A 304 3.96 -40.89 7.47
CA SER A 304 4.02 -40.91 5.99
C SER A 304 3.31 -39.78 5.23
N ASN A 305 2.77 -38.75 5.92
CA ASN A 305 2.11 -37.62 5.28
C ASN A 305 2.95 -36.34 5.32
N GLY A 306 3.07 -35.67 4.16
CA GLY A 306 3.63 -34.32 4.05
C GLY A 306 2.55 -33.25 4.07
N ILE A 307 2.91 -32.05 4.49
CA ILE A 307 2.11 -30.84 4.33
C ILE A 307 2.65 -30.08 3.13
N TRP A 308 1.76 -29.64 2.26
CA TRP A 308 2.09 -29.11 0.94
C TRP A 308 1.39 -27.77 0.68
N SER A 309 1.93 -26.95 -0.22
CA SER A 309 1.30 -25.67 -0.61
C SER A 309 0.01 -25.86 -1.43
N LYS A 310 -0.17 -27.04 -2.03
CA LYS A 310 -1.36 -27.51 -2.78
C LYS A 310 -1.65 -28.97 -2.39
N PRO A 311 -2.82 -29.55 -2.74
CA PRO A 311 -3.05 -30.98 -2.55
C PRO A 311 -1.89 -31.85 -3.10
N TYR A 312 -1.66 -33.01 -2.48
CA TYR A 312 -0.54 -33.87 -2.87
C TYR A 312 -0.64 -34.27 -4.35
N ASN A 313 0.53 -34.35 -5.00
CA ASN A 313 0.67 -34.64 -6.43
C ASN A 313 0.03 -33.64 -7.42
N ILE A 314 -0.23 -32.39 -7.02
CA ILE A 314 -0.63 -31.32 -7.96
C ILE A 314 0.60 -30.58 -8.51
N TYR A 315 0.50 -30.09 -9.75
CA TYR A 315 1.55 -29.31 -10.42
C TYR A 315 1.87 -28.00 -9.68
N GLY A 316 3.16 -27.69 -9.56
CA GLY A 316 3.66 -26.52 -8.83
C GLY A 316 3.32 -26.55 -7.34
N ARG A 317 3.24 -27.75 -6.75
CA ARG A 317 3.20 -27.91 -5.29
C ARG A 317 4.61 -27.73 -4.72
N GLU A 318 4.68 -27.21 -3.51
CA GLU A 318 5.90 -27.10 -2.74
C GLU A 318 5.73 -27.85 -1.42
N PHE A 319 6.81 -28.49 -0.96
CA PHE A 319 6.83 -29.12 0.35
C PHE A 319 6.91 -28.05 1.43
N VAL A 320 6.01 -28.09 2.41
CA VAL A 320 5.99 -27.13 3.51
C VAL A 320 6.64 -27.72 4.76
N ALA A 321 6.18 -28.88 5.19
CA ALA A 321 6.66 -29.54 6.41
C ALA A 321 6.21 -31.01 6.46
N ASN A 322 6.83 -31.80 7.33
CA ASN A 322 6.30 -33.11 7.68
C ASN A 322 5.06 -32.95 8.57
N ALA A 323 4.02 -33.76 8.36
CA ALA A 323 2.82 -33.71 9.21
C ALA A 323 3.14 -34.03 10.68
N THR A 324 4.21 -34.77 10.94
CA THR A 324 4.70 -35.11 12.29
C THR A 324 5.09 -33.88 13.11
N THR A 325 5.48 -32.78 12.46
CA THR A 325 5.76 -31.49 13.13
C THR A 325 4.54 -30.94 13.89
N TYR A 326 3.33 -31.31 13.45
CA TYR A 326 2.07 -30.84 14.04
C TYR A 326 1.25 -32.00 14.64
N ALA A 327 1.92 -33.11 14.98
CA ALA A 327 1.27 -34.29 15.54
C ALA A 327 0.44 -33.93 16.78
N GLN A 328 -0.76 -34.50 16.87
CA GLN A 328 -1.72 -34.31 17.96
C GLN A 328 -2.25 -32.88 18.15
N GLN A 329 -1.86 -31.92 17.31
CA GLN A 329 -2.40 -30.57 17.38
C GLN A 329 -3.82 -30.52 16.80
N GLU A 330 -4.64 -29.67 17.41
CA GLU A 330 -5.93 -29.29 16.85
C GLU A 330 -5.77 -28.18 15.83
N ILE A 331 -6.49 -28.32 14.72
CA ILE A 331 -6.37 -27.46 13.56
C ILE A 331 -7.75 -27.00 13.10
N LYS A 332 -7.78 -25.80 12.50
CA LYS A 332 -8.95 -25.30 11.79
C LYS A 332 -8.82 -25.68 10.31
N LEU A 333 -9.81 -26.39 9.80
CA LEU A 333 -9.94 -26.68 8.38
C LEU A 333 -10.61 -25.50 7.67
N LEU A 334 -10.12 -25.20 6.46
CA LEU A 334 -10.51 -24.02 5.68
C LEU A 334 -11.08 -24.37 4.30
N ARG A 335 -10.57 -25.45 3.70
CA ARG A 335 -10.96 -25.93 2.36
C ARG A 335 -10.85 -27.44 2.29
N GLU A 336 -11.61 -28.03 1.38
CA GLU A 336 -11.56 -29.45 1.03
C GLU A 336 -11.35 -29.57 -0.49
N ALA A 337 -10.34 -30.34 -0.89
CA ALA A 337 -10.07 -30.64 -2.29
C ALA A 337 -9.97 -32.15 -2.49
N GLN A 338 -10.43 -32.64 -3.65
CA GLN A 338 -10.30 -34.04 -4.03
C GLN A 338 -9.47 -34.17 -5.30
N THR A 339 -8.56 -35.14 -5.31
CA THR A 339 -7.77 -35.55 -6.48
C THR A 339 -7.97 -37.05 -6.72
N ALA A 340 -7.37 -37.59 -7.78
CA ALA A 340 -7.36 -39.04 -8.03
C ALA A 340 -6.75 -39.86 -6.88
N LYS A 341 -5.87 -39.26 -6.06
CA LYS A 341 -5.19 -39.93 -4.94
C LYS A 341 -5.90 -39.81 -3.59
N GLY A 342 -6.87 -38.92 -3.43
CA GLY A 342 -7.60 -38.78 -2.17
C GLY A 342 -8.20 -37.41 -1.93
N THR A 343 -8.66 -37.19 -0.69
CA THR A 343 -9.18 -35.91 -0.20
C THR A 343 -8.15 -35.24 0.67
N TYR A 344 -7.95 -33.94 0.47
CA TYR A 344 -7.00 -33.11 1.20
C TYR A 344 -7.73 -31.92 1.81
N TYR A 345 -7.29 -31.50 2.99
CA TYR A 345 -7.80 -30.29 3.63
C TYR A 345 -6.72 -29.25 3.75
N GLN A 346 -7.07 -28.01 3.41
CA GLN A 346 -6.27 -26.86 3.79
C GLN A 346 -6.56 -26.52 5.25
N PHE A 347 -5.52 -26.26 6.03
CA PHE A 347 -5.69 -25.95 7.44
C PHE A 347 -4.86 -24.75 7.90
N SER A 348 -5.29 -24.18 9.03
CA SER A 348 -4.58 -23.14 9.75
C SER A 348 -4.43 -23.47 11.24
N ILE A 349 -3.41 -22.85 11.82
CA ILE A 349 -3.13 -22.82 13.26
C ILE A 349 -2.95 -21.35 13.62
N ASN A 350 -3.60 -20.88 14.68
CA ASN A 350 -3.59 -19.47 15.09
C ASN A 350 -3.89 -18.50 13.92
N ASN A 351 -4.87 -18.87 13.08
CA ASN A 351 -5.27 -18.16 11.85
C ASN A 351 -4.20 -18.02 10.76
N LYS A 352 -3.02 -18.63 10.91
CA LYS A 352 -2.00 -18.71 9.85
C LYS A 352 -2.22 -19.98 9.03
N ILE A 353 -2.41 -19.83 7.72
CA ILE A 353 -2.50 -20.97 6.79
C ILE A 353 -1.16 -21.71 6.81
N ILE A 354 -1.20 -23.01 7.09
CA ILE A 354 -0.01 -23.87 7.11
C ILE A 354 0.14 -24.59 5.77
N GLY A 355 -0.94 -25.20 5.26
CA GLY A 355 -0.91 -25.90 3.98
C GLY A 355 -2.03 -26.92 3.85
N TRP A 356 -1.84 -27.85 2.92
CA TRP A 356 -2.73 -28.96 2.61
C TRP A 356 -2.20 -30.26 3.19
N ILE A 357 -3.08 -31.02 3.84
CA ILE A 357 -2.78 -32.33 4.43
C ILE A 357 -3.82 -33.35 3.98
N ASP A 358 -3.41 -34.60 3.83
CA ASP A 358 -4.29 -35.72 3.49
C ASP A 358 -5.33 -35.96 4.60
N LYS A 359 -6.59 -36.19 4.23
CA LYS A 359 -7.69 -36.51 5.15
C LYS A 359 -7.35 -37.68 6.07
N ARG A 360 -6.59 -38.68 5.59
CA ARG A 360 -6.21 -39.88 6.36
C ARG A 360 -5.32 -39.56 7.55
N ALA A 361 -4.66 -38.40 7.56
CA ALA A 361 -3.86 -37.96 8.71
C ALA A 361 -4.70 -37.32 9.82
N LEU A 362 -6.00 -37.10 9.60
CA LEU A 362 -6.88 -36.29 10.44
C LEU A 362 -8.00 -37.10 11.10
N THR A 363 -8.29 -36.78 12.36
CA THR A 363 -9.58 -37.06 13.00
C THR A 363 -10.42 -35.79 12.92
N ILE A 364 -11.49 -35.79 12.13
CA ILE A 364 -12.38 -34.62 11.95
C ILE A 364 -13.46 -34.65 13.02
N TYR A 365 -13.64 -33.55 13.74
CA TYR A 365 -14.66 -33.44 14.78
C TYR A 365 -15.99 -32.91 14.21
N PRO A 366 -17.14 -33.45 14.68
CA PRO A 366 -18.46 -33.01 14.22
C PRO A 366 -18.84 -31.61 14.75
N TYR A 367 -18.29 -31.22 15.90
CA TYR A 367 -18.58 -29.96 16.59
C TYR A 367 -17.32 -29.09 16.74
N ASP A 368 -17.58 -27.79 16.81
CA ASP A 368 -16.58 -26.78 17.11
C ASP A 368 -16.24 -26.73 18.60
N SER A 369 -15.19 -25.98 18.93
CA SER A 369 -14.82 -25.64 20.31
C SER A 369 -14.65 -24.15 20.47
N ILE A 370 -14.83 -23.65 21.69
CA ILE A 370 -14.59 -22.26 22.03
C ILE A 370 -13.07 -22.02 21.99
N ILE A 371 -12.63 -21.19 21.04
CA ILE A 371 -11.24 -20.73 20.92
C ILE A 371 -10.97 -19.62 21.93
N SER A 372 -11.92 -18.68 22.07
CA SER A 372 -11.84 -17.59 23.03
C SER A 372 -13.24 -17.19 23.51
N SER A 373 -13.33 -16.66 24.72
CA SER A 373 -14.57 -16.15 25.31
C SER A 373 -14.27 -14.92 26.16
N LYS A 374 -15.08 -13.88 26.03
CA LYS A 374 -15.00 -12.68 26.87
C LYS A 374 -16.38 -12.09 27.15
N ASN A 375 -16.54 -11.58 28.36
CA ASN A 375 -17.70 -10.74 28.71
C ASN A 375 -17.48 -9.35 28.12
N VAL A 376 -18.55 -8.77 27.58
CA VAL A 376 -18.53 -7.43 26.97
C VAL A 376 -19.77 -6.67 27.43
N ASN A 377 -19.74 -5.34 27.29
CA ASN A 377 -20.92 -4.50 27.49
C ASN A 377 -21.06 -3.62 26.26
N LEU A 378 -21.67 -4.17 25.22
CA LEU A 378 -21.84 -3.51 23.93
C LEU A 378 -23.31 -3.44 23.58
N ALA A 379 -23.63 -2.52 22.68
CA ALA A 379 -24.94 -2.45 22.05
C ALA A 379 -24.75 -2.37 20.53
N GLY A 380 -25.74 -2.86 19.79
CA GLY A 380 -25.72 -2.80 18.33
C GLY A 380 -27.10 -2.96 17.75
N GLN A 381 -27.17 -3.06 16.43
CA GLN A 381 -28.41 -3.28 15.69
C GLN A 381 -28.23 -4.41 14.69
N ILE A 382 -29.26 -5.23 14.51
CA ILE A 382 -29.26 -6.32 13.53
C ILE A 382 -29.49 -5.74 12.14
N THR A 383 -28.40 -5.47 11.41
CA THR A 383 -28.41 -4.80 10.10
C THR A 383 -28.26 -5.76 8.93
N ASN A 384 -27.62 -6.92 9.13
CA ASN A 384 -27.39 -7.93 8.08
C ASN A 384 -27.97 -9.31 8.45
N PRO A 385 -29.29 -9.42 8.65
CA PRO A 385 -29.91 -10.64 9.18
C PRO A 385 -29.95 -11.83 8.20
N THR A 386 -29.88 -11.57 6.89
CA THR A 386 -30.09 -12.59 5.85
C THR A 386 -29.05 -13.71 5.93
N GLY A 387 -29.52 -14.97 5.95
CA GLY A 387 -28.65 -16.16 6.04
C GLY A 387 -28.10 -16.47 7.43
N ASN A 388 -28.42 -15.65 8.45
CA ASN A 388 -27.95 -15.84 9.82
C ASN A 388 -29.06 -16.40 10.72
N GLY A 389 -28.71 -17.41 11.50
CA GLY A 389 -29.56 -17.94 12.57
C GLY A 389 -29.17 -17.37 13.94
N ILE A 390 -30.14 -17.33 14.85
CA ILE A 390 -29.92 -17.17 16.28
C ILE A 390 -29.99 -18.55 16.92
N TRP A 391 -29.02 -18.85 17.76
CA TRP A 391 -28.75 -20.21 18.26
C TRP A 391 -28.71 -20.24 19.79
N SER A 392 -29.00 -21.40 20.40
CA SER A 392 -28.98 -21.55 21.86
C SER A 392 -27.57 -21.48 22.46
N LYS A 393 -26.55 -21.86 21.68
CA LYS A 393 -25.11 -21.63 21.90
C LYS A 393 -24.51 -21.11 20.59
N ALA A 394 -23.23 -20.72 20.53
CA ALA A 394 -22.62 -20.43 19.22
C ALA A 394 -22.83 -21.58 18.23
N TYR A 395 -22.98 -21.21 16.96
CA TYR A 395 -23.26 -22.14 15.89
C TYR A 395 -22.24 -23.29 15.87
N LYS A 396 -22.74 -24.52 15.71
CA LYS A 396 -21.97 -25.77 15.61
C LYS A 396 -21.17 -26.19 16.86
N LEU A 397 -21.38 -25.56 18.02
CA LEU A 397 -20.99 -26.16 19.30
C LEU A 397 -21.85 -27.40 19.61
N GLU A 398 -21.35 -28.27 20.46
CA GLU A 398 -22.07 -29.47 20.86
C GLU A 398 -23.39 -29.13 21.61
N GLY A 399 -24.48 -29.75 21.15
CA GLY A 399 -25.84 -29.50 21.67
C GLY A 399 -26.46 -28.16 21.23
N THR A 400 -25.89 -27.46 20.24
CA THR A 400 -26.49 -26.23 19.69
C THR A 400 -27.81 -26.53 18.97
N THR A 401 -28.85 -25.74 19.26
CA THR A 401 -30.17 -25.79 18.62
C THR A 401 -30.55 -24.43 18.02
N SER A 402 -31.33 -24.44 16.93
CA SER A 402 -31.84 -23.22 16.29
C SER A 402 -32.93 -22.59 17.16
N VAL A 403 -32.81 -21.30 17.45
CA VAL A 403 -33.81 -20.54 18.22
C VAL A 403 -34.76 -19.78 17.29
N ALA A 404 -34.20 -19.03 16.32
CA ALA A 404 -34.96 -18.26 15.34
C ALA A 404 -34.05 -17.80 14.17
N PRO A 405 -34.60 -17.48 12.99
CA PRO A 405 -33.84 -16.73 11.99
C PRO A 405 -33.60 -15.29 12.47
N ALA A 406 -32.41 -14.73 12.19
CA ALA A 406 -32.07 -13.35 12.57
C ALA A 406 -33.00 -12.31 11.91
N SER A 407 -33.58 -12.64 10.75
CA SER A 407 -34.54 -11.78 10.04
C SER A 407 -35.80 -11.44 10.85
N LYS A 408 -36.16 -12.28 11.82
CA LYS A 408 -37.26 -12.00 12.77
C LYS A 408 -37.01 -10.73 13.60
N TYR A 409 -35.74 -10.38 13.82
CA TYR A 409 -35.33 -9.25 14.65
C TYR A 409 -34.57 -8.19 13.84
N ALA A 410 -34.77 -8.15 12.52
CA ALA A 410 -34.14 -7.17 11.64
C ALA A 410 -34.38 -5.73 12.13
N ASN A 411 -33.34 -4.91 12.09
CA ASN A 411 -33.33 -3.50 12.54
C ASN A 411 -33.67 -3.29 14.02
N GLN A 412 -33.69 -4.34 14.86
CA GLN A 412 -33.85 -4.20 16.30
C GLN A 412 -32.49 -3.93 16.97
N ASP A 413 -32.53 -3.04 17.96
CA ASP A 413 -31.40 -2.75 18.83
C ASP A 413 -31.23 -3.91 19.83
N VAL A 414 -29.99 -4.33 20.04
CA VAL A 414 -29.63 -5.45 20.92
C VAL A 414 -28.56 -5.02 21.91
N ASN A 415 -28.63 -5.57 23.12
CA ASN A 415 -27.53 -5.53 24.08
C ASN A 415 -26.72 -6.82 23.98
N ILE A 416 -25.40 -6.70 24.01
CA ILE A 416 -24.45 -7.80 23.86
C ILE A 416 -23.64 -7.89 25.15
N ASN A 417 -23.72 -9.05 25.80
CA ASN A 417 -23.07 -9.30 27.10
C ASN A 417 -21.86 -10.25 27.00
N GLN A 418 -21.74 -11.01 25.92
CA GLN A 418 -20.65 -11.97 25.74
C GLN A 418 -20.28 -12.12 24.27
N GLN A 419 -18.99 -12.29 24.01
CA GLN A 419 -18.43 -12.64 22.70
C GLN A 419 -17.64 -13.93 22.82
N ILE A 420 -17.86 -14.86 21.88
CA ILE A 420 -17.03 -16.07 21.75
C ILE A 420 -16.56 -16.27 20.33
N GLU A 421 -15.39 -16.89 20.18
CA GLU A 421 -14.83 -17.30 18.90
C GLU A 421 -14.77 -18.82 18.80
N THR A 422 -15.07 -19.34 17.62
CA THR A 422 -15.07 -20.77 17.29
C THR A 422 -14.38 -20.98 15.94
N GLN A 423 -14.26 -22.22 15.46
CA GLN A 423 -13.72 -22.47 14.13
C GLN A 423 -14.61 -21.85 13.04
N HIS A 424 -15.93 -21.79 13.22
CA HIS A 424 -16.88 -21.21 12.26
C HIS A 424 -16.93 -19.69 12.25
N GLY A 425 -16.74 -19.04 13.39
CA GLY A 425 -16.80 -17.58 13.46
C GLY A 425 -16.84 -17.03 14.87
N SER A 426 -17.09 -15.73 14.97
CA SER A 426 -17.30 -15.06 16.25
C SER A 426 -18.78 -14.76 16.42
N TYR A 427 -19.29 -15.06 17.61
CA TYR A 427 -20.70 -14.96 17.94
C TYR A 427 -20.89 -14.05 19.15
N TYR A 428 -21.93 -13.24 19.10
CA TYR A 428 -22.38 -12.41 20.20
C TYR A 428 -23.61 -13.02 20.84
N ASN A 429 -23.62 -13.10 22.17
CA ASN A 429 -24.82 -13.39 22.92
C ASN A 429 -25.63 -12.08 23.03
N ILE A 430 -26.82 -12.10 22.45
CA ILE A 430 -27.68 -10.93 22.29
C ILE A 430 -28.92 -11.00 23.16
N SER A 431 -29.31 -9.86 23.69
CA SER A 431 -30.56 -9.67 24.42
C SER A 431 -31.34 -8.48 23.86
N ILE A 432 -32.66 -8.58 23.90
CA ILE A 432 -33.59 -7.53 23.45
C ILE A 432 -34.55 -7.27 24.60
N ASN A 433 -34.68 -6.01 25.01
CA ASN A 433 -35.50 -5.60 26.16
C ASN A 433 -35.19 -6.40 27.44
N GLY A 434 -33.91 -6.70 27.69
CA GLY A 434 -33.45 -7.47 28.86
C GLY A 434 -33.65 -8.99 28.78
N LYS A 435 -34.37 -9.50 27.76
CA LYS A 435 -34.54 -10.94 27.54
C LYS A 435 -33.41 -11.46 26.66
N ASN A 436 -32.72 -12.50 27.12
CA ASN A 436 -31.74 -13.22 26.29
C ASN A 436 -32.45 -13.86 25.08
N ILE A 437 -31.93 -13.60 23.87
CA ILE A 437 -32.46 -14.13 22.61
C ILE A 437 -31.58 -15.27 22.08
N GLY A 438 -30.28 -15.27 22.39
CA GLY A 438 -29.34 -16.32 22.01
C GLY A 438 -28.09 -15.78 21.34
N TRP A 439 -27.36 -16.66 20.64
CA TRP A 439 -26.10 -16.36 19.98
C TRP A 439 -26.31 -16.08 18.50
N LEU A 440 -25.78 -14.95 18.04
CA LEU A 440 -25.85 -14.49 16.66
C LEU A 440 -24.43 -14.24 16.12
N ASP A 441 -24.18 -14.53 14.85
CA ASP A 441 -22.91 -14.20 14.20
C ASP A 441 -22.68 -12.69 14.26
N GLN A 442 -21.48 -12.26 14.68
CA GLN A 442 -21.17 -10.84 14.80
C GLN A 442 -21.37 -10.05 13.50
N LYS A 443 -21.23 -10.69 12.33
CA LYS A 443 -21.38 -10.05 11.02
C LYS A 443 -22.81 -9.62 10.72
N ALA A 444 -23.79 -10.17 11.44
CA ALA A 444 -25.19 -9.78 11.33
C ALA A 444 -25.48 -8.44 12.02
N LEU A 445 -24.52 -7.89 12.78
CA LEU A 445 -24.70 -6.75 13.68
C LEU A 445 -23.81 -5.56 13.27
N THR A 446 -24.36 -4.35 13.40
CA THR A 446 -23.58 -3.11 13.45
C THR A 446 -23.52 -2.63 14.89
N LEU A 447 -22.31 -2.49 15.46
CA LEU A 447 -22.14 -1.99 16.83
C LEU A 447 -22.33 -0.48 16.92
N TYR A 448 -22.96 -0.06 18.01
CA TYR A 448 -23.08 1.32 18.42
C TYR A 448 -21.83 1.82 19.15
N ASP A 449 -21.55 3.11 18.98
CA ASP A 449 -20.49 3.81 19.67
C ASP A 449 -20.97 4.18 21.10
N VAL A 450 -20.06 4.07 22.06
CA VAL A 450 -20.31 4.48 23.45
C VAL A 450 -19.94 5.95 23.61
N GLU A 451 -20.80 6.73 24.28
CA GLU A 451 -20.52 8.12 24.62
C GLU A 451 -19.38 8.17 25.66
N GLU A 452 -18.27 8.83 25.33
CA GLU A 452 -17.15 9.07 26.25
C GLU A 452 -17.58 10.07 27.35
N TYR A 453 -18.32 11.10 26.95
CA TYR A 453 -19.02 12.01 27.84
C TYR A 453 -20.20 12.66 27.13
N ASN A 454 -21.13 13.19 27.92
CA ASN A 454 -22.25 13.98 27.44
C ASN A 454 -22.60 15.04 28.48
N LYS A 455 -22.20 16.30 28.24
CA LYS A 455 -22.30 17.40 29.21
C LYS A 455 -23.20 18.51 28.71
N ALA A 456 -23.86 19.20 29.65
CA ALA A 456 -24.58 20.43 29.34
C ALA A 456 -23.59 21.56 29.03
N VAL A 457 -23.91 22.37 28.03
CA VAL A 457 -23.15 23.57 27.67
C VAL A 457 -24.13 24.68 27.32
N SER A 458 -23.65 25.92 27.21
CA SER A 458 -24.48 27.06 26.80
C SER A 458 -23.64 28.00 25.93
N PHE A 459 -23.72 27.79 24.62
CA PHE A 459 -23.07 28.64 23.63
C PHE A 459 -24.10 29.13 22.62
N ASP A 460 -23.90 30.33 22.10
CA ASP A 460 -24.55 30.75 20.86
C ASP A 460 -23.58 30.53 19.69
N GLY A 461 -24.11 30.18 18.53
CA GLY A 461 -23.31 30.03 17.32
C GLY A 461 -24.17 30.07 16.07
N THR A 462 -23.54 29.86 14.93
CA THR A 462 -24.20 29.75 13.63
C THR A 462 -23.74 28.50 12.90
N ILE A 463 -24.63 27.91 12.11
CA ILE A 463 -24.31 26.73 11.32
C ILE A 463 -23.76 27.20 9.97
N LYS A 464 -22.53 26.81 9.62
CA LYS A 464 -21.84 27.27 8.39
C LYS A 464 -21.36 26.14 7.49
N ASN A 465 -20.85 25.06 8.08
CA ASN A 465 -20.16 24.00 7.34
C ASN A 465 -20.99 22.71 7.33
N VAL A 466 -22.00 22.65 6.47
CA VAL A 466 -23.02 21.58 6.51
C VAL A 466 -22.82 20.45 5.49
N LYS A 467 -21.82 20.49 4.61
CA LYS A 467 -21.73 19.61 3.43
C LYS A 467 -22.02 18.12 3.75
N SER A 468 -23.23 17.67 3.40
CA SER A 468 -23.73 16.29 3.58
C SER A 468 -23.85 15.81 5.03
N ASN A 469 -23.91 16.73 5.99
CA ASN A 469 -24.12 16.38 7.40
C ASN A 469 -25.61 16.12 7.68
N THR A 470 -25.89 15.03 8.37
CA THR A 470 -27.23 14.68 8.86
C THR A 470 -27.38 15.10 10.31
N ILE A 471 -28.57 15.60 10.68
CA ILE A 471 -28.96 15.84 12.07
C ILE A 471 -29.53 14.55 12.64
N TRP A 472 -29.14 14.23 13.87
CA TRP A 472 -29.50 12.99 14.55
C TRP A 472 -30.28 13.24 15.84
N THR A 473 -31.14 12.31 16.26
CA THR A 473 -31.88 12.42 17.52
C THR A 473 -30.99 12.27 18.75
N LYS A 474 -29.86 11.58 18.60
CA LYS A 474 -28.78 11.36 19.58
C LYS A 474 -27.43 11.54 18.88
N PRO A 475 -26.27 11.59 19.58
CA PRO A 475 -24.98 11.60 18.90
C PRO A 475 -24.88 10.46 17.87
N TYR A 476 -24.22 10.73 16.74
CA TYR A 476 -24.17 9.79 15.62
C TYR A 476 -23.67 8.41 16.08
N ARG A 477 -24.31 7.34 15.57
CA ARG A 477 -24.02 5.93 15.89
C ARG A 477 -24.14 5.53 17.37
N THR A 478 -24.87 6.25 18.20
CA THR A 478 -25.22 5.81 19.55
C THR A 478 -26.55 5.03 19.58
N VAL A 479 -26.81 4.30 20.67
CA VAL A 479 -28.01 3.46 20.83
C VAL A 479 -29.31 4.26 20.66
N GLY A 480 -30.19 3.80 19.76
CA GLY A 480 -31.46 4.45 19.44
C GLY A 480 -31.35 5.75 18.64
N THR A 481 -30.19 6.05 18.05
CA THR A 481 -30.00 7.19 17.14
C THR A 481 -30.85 7.02 15.88
N LYS A 482 -31.51 8.10 15.44
CA LYS A 482 -32.32 8.17 14.23
C LYS A 482 -32.00 9.45 13.46
N SER A 483 -32.09 9.40 12.13
CA SER A 483 -31.96 10.59 11.29
C SER A 483 -33.16 11.51 11.49
N VAL A 484 -32.89 12.79 11.75
CA VAL A 484 -33.89 13.86 11.81
C VAL A 484 -34.05 14.51 10.42
N GLY A 485 -32.95 14.66 9.68
CA GLY A 485 -32.93 15.28 8.36
C GLY A 485 -31.60 15.95 8.02
N PRO A 486 -31.48 16.55 6.82
CA PRO A 486 -30.27 17.24 6.38
C PRO A 486 -29.98 18.52 7.18
N ALA A 487 -28.71 18.79 7.48
CA ALA A 487 -28.29 20.00 8.19
C ALA A 487 -28.41 21.28 7.35
N GLU A 488 -28.49 21.14 6.02
CA GLU A 488 -28.63 22.23 5.05
C GLU A 488 -29.83 23.14 5.35
N ALA A 489 -30.92 22.61 5.92
CA ALA A 489 -32.10 23.37 6.32
C ALA A 489 -31.83 24.44 7.41
N TYR A 490 -30.67 24.37 8.05
CA TYR A 490 -30.23 25.28 9.12
C TYR A 490 -28.96 26.07 8.76
N LEU A 491 -28.50 26.01 7.50
CA LEU A 491 -27.36 26.78 7.04
C LEU A 491 -27.57 28.29 7.25
N ASN A 492 -26.55 28.94 7.81
CA ASN A 492 -26.52 30.35 8.21
C ASN A 492 -27.53 30.77 9.28
N LYS A 493 -28.21 29.83 9.95
CA LYS A 493 -29.11 30.16 11.07
C LYS A 493 -28.35 30.22 12.38
N ASP A 494 -28.72 31.19 13.21
CA ASP A 494 -28.27 31.28 14.59
C ASP A 494 -28.94 30.20 15.44
N VAL A 495 -28.16 29.60 16.31
CA VAL A 495 -28.56 28.44 17.12
C VAL A 495 -27.97 28.54 18.53
N GLN A 496 -28.66 27.91 19.47
CA GLN A 496 -28.15 27.71 20.84
C GLN A 496 -27.63 26.29 20.97
N ILE A 497 -26.35 26.13 21.27
CA ILE A 497 -25.76 24.83 21.61
C ILE A 497 -26.00 24.59 23.10
N ILE A 498 -26.67 23.50 23.42
CA ILE A 498 -27.15 23.18 24.77
C ILE A 498 -26.45 21.96 25.39
N ARG A 499 -25.86 21.09 24.56
CA ARG A 499 -25.08 19.93 25.01
C ARG A 499 -23.94 19.63 24.06
N GLU A 500 -22.89 19.04 24.61
CA GLU A 500 -21.74 18.50 23.89
C GLU A 500 -21.56 17.04 24.29
N ALA A 501 -21.44 16.16 23.30
CA ALA A 501 -21.17 14.75 23.51
C ALA A 501 -20.01 14.29 22.65
N LYS A 502 -19.15 13.47 23.22
CA LYS A 502 -18.01 12.88 22.55
C LYS A 502 -18.23 11.39 22.36
N THR A 503 -17.90 10.91 21.17
CA THR A 503 -17.86 9.50 20.82
C THR A 503 -16.52 9.21 20.13
N PRO A 504 -16.16 7.94 19.93
CA PRO A 504 -15.01 7.55 19.11
C PRO A 504 -15.02 8.12 17.68
N LYS A 505 -16.19 8.54 17.15
CA LYS A 505 -16.32 9.12 15.81
C LYS A 505 -16.16 10.63 15.75
N GLY A 506 -16.33 11.33 16.86
CA GLY A 506 -16.30 12.79 16.87
C GLY A 506 -17.04 13.42 18.04
N THR A 507 -17.02 14.74 18.05
CA THR A 507 -17.78 15.55 19.00
C THR A 507 -19.03 16.08 18.31
N TYR A 508 -20.17 15.95 18.97
CA TYR A 508 -21.47 16.35 18.47
C TYR A 508 -22.09 17.36 19.41
N TYR A 509 -22.75 18.37 18.85
CA TYR A 509 -23.48 19.40 19.56
C TYR A 509 -24.96 19.19 19.42
N GLN A 510 -25.67 19.17 20.55
CA GLN A 510 -27.12 19.30 20.55
C GLN A 510 -27.48 20.78 20.46
N PHE A 511 -28.34 21.15 19.52
CA PHE A 511 -28.68 22.55 19.28
C PHE A 511 -30.18 22.82 19.24
N LYS A 512 -30.53 24.06 19.58
CA LYS A 512 -31.86 24.63 19.40
C LYS A 512 -31.85 25.64 18.27
N SER A 513 -32.94 25.70 17.51
CA SER A 513 -33.23 26.77 16.55
C SER A 513 -34.63 27.30 16.84
N ALA A 514 -34.79 28.63 16.90
CA ALA A 514 -36.05 29.28 17.31
C ALA A 514 -36.64 28.70 18.62
N GLY A 515 -35.79 28.42 19.62
CA GLY A 515 -36.17 27.90 20.93
C GLY A 515 -36.49 26.39 21.00
N LYS A 516 -36.62 25.70 19.86
CA LYS A 516 -36.91 24.26 19.79
C LYS A 516 -35.64 23.44 19.64
N VAL A 517 -35.52 22.33 20.40
CA VAL A 517 -34.42 21.37 20.23
C VAL A 517 -34.58 20.66 18.89
N ILE A 518 -33.56 20.75 18.04
CA ILE A 518 -33.59 20.17 16.70
C ILE A 518 -32.95 18.79 16.67
N GLY A 519 -31.77 18.66 17.29
CA GLY A 519 -31.03 17.39 17.33
C GLY A 519 -29.55 17.60 17.56
N TRP A 520 -28.78 16.57 17.25
CA TRP A 520 -27.33 16.49 17.35
C TRP A 520 -26.70 16.60 15.97
N LEU A 521 -25.66 17.43 15.87
CA LEU A 521 -24.90 17.66 14.63
C LEU A 521 -23.40 17.69 14.95
N ASP A 522 -22.56 17.33 13.99
CA ASP A 522 -21.11 17.40 14.16
C ASP A 522 -20.66 18.82 14.57
N GLN A 523 -19.83 18.93 15.61
CA GLN A 523 -19.32 20.21 16.12
C GLN A 523 -18.67 21.07 15.02
N LYS A 524 -18.04 20.46 14.00
CA LYS A 524 -17.38 21.17 12.90
C LYS A 524 -18.35 21.96 12.01
N ALA A 525 -19.65 21.67 12.09
CA ALA A 525 -20.66 22.41 11.36
C ALA A 525 -20.92 23.81 11.94
N PHE A 526 -20.49 24.05 13.18
CA PHE A 526 -20.78 25.26 13.94
C PHE A 526 -19.60 26.22 13.94
N GLU A 527 -19.93 27.51 13.82
CA GLU A 527 -19.07 28.62 14.16
C GLU A 527 -19.60 29.23 15.47
N ILE A 528 -18.84 29.09 16.56
CA ILE A 528 -19.25 29.51 17.90
C ILE A 528 -18.94 31.00 18.09
N TYR A 529 -19.89 31.73 18.68
CA TYR A 529 -19.71 33.14 19.02
C TYR A 529 -18.91 33.32 20.30
N ASP A 530 -18.12 34.39 20.35
CA ASP A 530 -17.44 34.79 21.57
C ASP A 530 -18.40 35.48 22.53
N ASN A 531 -18.36 35.07 23.81
CA ASN A 531 -19.13 35.71 24.86
C ASN A 531 -18.60 37.12 25.15
N ILE A 532 -19.52 38.06 25.34
CA ILE A 532 -19.20 39.40 25.85
C ILE A 532 -19.05 39.28 27.37
N LEU A 533 -17.81 39.37 27.86
CA LEU A 533 -17.46 39.23 29.27
C LEU A 533 -17.98 40.40 30.11
N TYR A 534 -17.86 41.61 29.58
CA TYR A 534 -18.52 42.81 30.10
C TYR A 534 -18.83 43.79 28.97
N ASN A 535 -19.75 44.70 29.24
CA ASN A 535 -20.06 45.83 28.37
C ASN A 535 -20.47 47.04 29.21
N LYS A 536 -19.56 48.03 29.36
CA LYS A 536 -19.76 49.21 30.22
C LYS A 536 -19.86 50.49 29.39
N VAL A 537 -20.59 51.48 29.91
CA VAL A 537 -20.65 52.82 29.32
C VAL A 537 -19.32 53.55 29.56
N VAL A 538 -18.83 54.25 28.55
CA VAL A 538 -17.67 55.15 28.64
C VAL A 538 -18.01 56.50 28.00
N ASN A 539 -17.27 57.55 28.34
CA ASN A 539 -17.43 58.88 27.77
C ASN A 539 -16.05 59.49 27.57
N MET A 540 -15.40 59.12 26.48
CA MET A 540 -14.04 59.55 26.17
C MET A 540 -13.90 59.85 24.68
N GLU A 541 -12.96 60.71 24.35
CA GLU A 541 -12.61 61.01 22.96
C GLU A 541 -11.31 60.30 22.59
N ALA A 542 -11.24 59.86 21.34
CA ALA A 542 -10.04 59.27 20.78
C ALA A 542 -9.94 59.58 19.29
N VAL A 543 -8.74 59.43 18.74
CA VAL A 543 -8.51 59.51 17.29
C VAL A 543 -8.35 58.11 16.75
N VAL A 544 -9.03 57.80 15.65
CA VAL A 544 -8.82 56.54 14.95
C VAL A 544 -7.53 56.65 14.13
N GLU A 545 -6.46 56.00 14.56
CA GLU A 545 -5.12 56.14 13.94
C GLU A 545 -4.65 54.80 13.33
N ASN A 546 -4.75 53.70 14.09
CA ASN A 546 -4.21 52.38 13.70
C ASN A 546 -5.25 51.53 12.97
N VAL A 547 -5.49 51.86 11.70
CA VAL A 547 -6.61 51.33 10.91
C VAL A 547 -6.32 50.04 10.13
N THR A 548 -5.06 49.67 9.94
CA THR A 548 -4.67 48.51 9.10
C THR A 548 -5.22 47.20 9.65
N GLY A 549 -5.97 46.46 8.83
CA GLY A 549 -6.53 45.15 9.18
C GLY A 549 -7.78 45.18 10.07
N ASN A 550 -8.29 46.37 10.42
CA ASN A 550 -9.45 46.54 11.28
C ASN A 550 -10.72 46.90 10.48
N ALA A 551 -11.84 46.29 10.86
CA ALA A 551 -13.17 46.62 10.37
C ALA A 551 -14.05 47.13 11.52
N VAL A 552 -15.10 47.84 11.16
CA VAL A 552 -16.14 48.32 12.08
C VAL A 552 -17.31 47.34 12.04
N TRP A 553 -17.77 46.94 13.21
CA TRP A 553 -18.75 45.87 13.38
C TRP A 553 -20.00 46.38 14.11
N SER A 554 -21.16 45.75 13.88
CA SER A 554 -22.41 46.10 14.59
C SER A 554 -22.43 45.71 16.07
N ALA A 555 -21.57 44.76 16.45
CA ALA A 555 -21.32 44.29 17.80
C ALA A 555 -19.82 43.99 17.95
N PRO A 556 -19.28 43.73 19.16
CA PRO A 556 -17.89 43.28 19.31
C PRO A 556 -17.58 42.12 18.35
N TYR A 557 -16.39 42.13 17.74
CA TYR A 557 -16.01 41.16 16.71
C TYR A 557 -16.24 39.72 17.19
N LYS A 558 -16.84 38.88 16.32
CA LYS A 558 -17.20 37.46 16.57
C LYS A 558 -18.21 37.21 17.69
N SER A 559 -18.86 38.23 18.23
CA SER A 559 -20.00 38.04 19.16
C SER A 559 -21.33 37.81 18.43
N LYS A 560 -22.37 37.41 19.17
CA LYS A 560 -23.71 37.14 18.62
C LYS A 560 -24.29 38.37 17.92
N GLY A 561 -24.85 38.17 16.72
CA GLY A 561 -25.47 39.24 15.92
C GLY A 561 -24.49 40.20 15.23
N VAL A 562 -23.19 39.88 15.25
CA VAL A 562 -22.16 40.71 14.61
C VAL A 562 -22.32 40.72 13.08
N GLN A 563 -22.28 41.92 12.50
CA GLN A 563 -22.28 42.16 11.07
C GLN A 563 -21.20 43.19 10.74
N GLY A 564 -20.54 43.03 9.59
CA GLY A 564 -19.57 44.00 9.10
C GLY A 564 -20.30 45.26 8.60
N ILE A 565 -19.90 46.42 9.10
CA ILE A 565 -20.50 47.71 8.71
C ILE A 565 -19.63 48.39 7.65
N THR A 566 -18.35 48.60 7.96
CA THR A 566 -17.38 49.27 7.06
C THR A 566 -15.95 48.98 7.52
N THR A 567 -14.95 49.57 6.88
CA THR A 567 -13.54 49.48 7.26
C THR A 567 -13.14 50.60 8.23
N ALA A 568 -12.14 50.36 9.10
CA ALA A 568 -11.63 51.40 9.99
C ALA A 568 -11.00 52.59 9.24
N ASN A 569 -10.47 52.35 8.02
CA ASN A 569 -9.92 53.38 7.13
C ASN A 569 -10.88 54.55 6.88
N THR A 570 -12.19 54.30 6.83
CA THR A 570 -13.22 55.34 6.65
C THR A 570 -13.18 56.42 7.73
N TYR A 571 -12.63 56.10 8.91
CA TYR A 571 -12.53 56.99 10.05
C TYR A 571 -11.10 57.39 10.42
N LYS A 572 -10.10 57.04 9.61
CA LYS A 572 -8.70 57.39 9.88
C LYS A 572 -8.54 58.89 10.11
N ASP A 573 -7.77 59.24 11.14
CA ASP A 573 -7.42 60.60 11.57
C ASP A 573 -8.63 61.44 12.03
N LYS A 574 -9.81 60.81 12.22
CA LYS A 574 -10.99 61.48 12.78
C LYS A 574 -11.03 61.32 14.29
N THR A 575 -11.33 62.43 14.97
CA THR A 575 -11.73 62.40 16.39
C THR A 575 -13.13 61.84 16.50
N VAL A 576 -13.31 60.86 17.38
CA VAL A 576 -14.56 60.16 17.63
C VAL A 576 -14.83 60.09 19.13
N LYS A 577 -16.11 59.97 19.48
CA LYS A 577 -16.54 59.80 20.86
C LYS A 577 -16.84 58.34 21.13
N LEU A 578 -16.14 57.74 22.09
CA LEU A 578 -16.36 56.37 22.53
C LEU A 578 -17.49 56.36 23.56
N THR A 579 -18.49 55.50 23.33
CA THR A 579 -19.74 55.45 24.11
C THR A 579 -19.81 54.20 24.99
N ARG A 580 -19.20 53.09 24.55
CA ARG A 580 -19.16 51.83 25.31
C ARG A 580 -17.85 51.10 25.13
N GLU A 581 -17.46 50.32 26.12
CA GLU A 581 -16.33 49.40 26.10
C GLU A 581 -16.83 47.99 26.39
N ALA A 582 -16.47 47.03 25.55
CA ALA A 582 -16.80 45.63 25.74
C ALA A 582 -15.55 44.76 25.58
N GLN A 583 -15.47 43.70 26.37
CA GLN A 583 -14.40 42.71 26.26
C GLN A 583 -14.98 41.36 25.87
N THR A 584 -14.33 40.71 24.91
CA THR A 584 -14.54 39.30 24.57
C THR A 584 -13.26 38.52 24.87
N SER A 585 -13.27 37.21 24.63
CA SER A 585 -12.08 36.35 24.64
C SER A 585 -10.96 36.85 23.70
N ARG A 586 -11.29 37.65 22.67
CA ARG A 586 -10.35 38.12 21.64
C ARG A 586 -9.72 39.47 21.93
N GLY A 587 -10.34 40.29 22.77
CA GLY A 587 -9.84 41.62 23.06
C GLY A 587 -10.92 42.59 23.53
N THR A 588 -10.53 43.86 23.61
CA THR A 588 -11.41 44.97 23.99
C THR A 588 -11.81 45.76 22.76
N TYR A 589 -13.10 46.05 22.64
CA TYR A 589 -13.69 46.82 21.55
C TYR A 589 -14.39 48.05 22.14
N TYR A 590 -14.30 49.19 21.45
CA TYR A 590 -15.09 50.37 21.77
C TYR A 590 -16.19 50.57 20.74
N GLU A 591 -17.40 50.84 21.24
CA GLU A 591 -18.44 51.47 20.44
C GLU A 591 -18.08 52.94 20.30
N PHE A 592 -18.08 53.44 19.07
CA PHE A 592 -17.77 54.85 18.80
C PHE A 592 -18.87 55.53 17.98
N SER A 593 -18.96 56.83 18.18
CA SER A 593 -19.83 57.74 17.47
C SER A 593 -19.02 58.81 16.75
N TYR A 594 -19.50 59.23 15.58
CA TYR A 594 -18.93 60.30 14.79
C TYR A 594 -20.05 61.23 14.36
N ASN A 595 -19.88 62.55 14.56
CA ASN A 595 -20.92 63.56 14.35
C ASN A 595 -22.26 63.24 15.04
N GLY A 596 -22.21 62.74 16.28
CA GLY A 596 -23.39 62.42 17.09
C GLY A 596 -24.11 61.11 16.73
N LYS A 597 -23.67 60.39 15.69
CA LYS A 597 -24.25 59.10 15.28
C LYS A 597 -23.35 57.94 15.71
N VAL A 598 -23.93 56.94 16.38
CA VAL A 598 -23.24 55.66 16.67
C VAL A 598 -22.93 54.95 15.36
N ILE A 599 -21.65 54.61 15.17
CA ILE A 599 -21.17 53.96 13.95
C ILE A 599 -21.07 52.45 14.15
N GLY A 600 -20.48 52.01 15.26
CA GLY A 600 -20.29 50.60 15.56
C GLY A 600 -19.10 50.36 16.50
N TRP A 601 -18.67 49.10 16.56
CA TRP A 601 -17.61 48.60 17.42
C TRP A 601 -16.31 48.43 16.63
N LEU A 602 -15.21 48.89 17.21
CA LEU A 602 -13.88 48.80 16.64
C LEU A 602 -12.88 48.37 17.72
N ASP A 603 -11.82 47.65 17.33
CA ASP A 603 -10.79 47.18 18.26
C ASP A 603 -10.12 48.37 18.98
N LYS A 604 -9.92 48.25 20.30
CA LYS A 604 -9.27 49.26 21.14
C LYS A 604 -7.94 49.75 20.57
N LYS A 605 -7.17 48.88 19.93
CA LYS A 605 -5.85 49.21 19.38
C LYS A 605 -5.92 50.21 18.21
N ALA A 606 -7.08 50.34 17.57
CA ALA A 606 -7.29 51.31 16.49
C ALA A 606 -7.29 52.76 16.98
N PHE A 607 -7.49 52.99 18.28
CA PHE A 607 -7.65 54.30 18.88
C PHE A 607 -6.35 54.80 19.52
N LYS A 608 -6.08 56.09 19.32
CA LYS A 608 -5.07 56.86 20.06
C LYS A 608 -5.78 57.83 21.00
N PHE A 609 -5.35 57.80 22.27
CA PHE A 609 -5.90 58.63 23.33
C PHE A 609 -5.01 59.86 23.55
N TYR A 610 -5.65 61.02 23.75
CA TYR A 610 -5.01 62.28 24.09
C TYR A 610 -5.51 62.76 25.46
N ASN A 611 -4.71 63.56 26.14
CA ASN A 611 -5.14 64.15 27.42
C ASN A 611 -6.13 65.29 27.16
N THR A 612 -6.99 65.56 28.13
CA THR A 612 -7.88 66.73 28.13
C THR A 612 -7.27 67.89 28.91
N LEU A 613 -7.67 69.12 28.57
CA LEU A 613 -7.41 70.30 29.39
C LEU A 613 -8.37 70.30 30.57
N GLU A 614 -7.84 70.33 31.80
CA GLU A 614 -8.65 70.56 32.99
C GLU A 614 -9.03 72.05 33.11
N TYR A 615 -8.07 72.94 32.84
CA TYR A 615 -8.29 74.38 32.72
C TYR A 615 -7.19 75.03 31.87
N ASP A 616 -7.46 76.25 31.37
CA ASP A 616 -6.52 77.14 30.70
C ASP A 616 -6.89 78.59 31.00
N GLU A 617 -6.04 79.27 31.78
CA GLU A 617 -6.29 80.60 32.33
C GLU A 617 -5.17 81.59 32.00
N VAL A 618 -5.50 82.88 32.03
CA VAL A 618 -4.51 83.96 31.91
C VAL A 618 -3.72 84.06 33.21
N TYR A 619 -2.38 84.07 33.13
CA TYR A 619 -1.52 84.07 34.33
C TYR A 619 -0.61 85.31 34.43
N ASN A 620 -0.10 85.83 33.29
CA ASN A 620 0.58 87.13 33.21
C ASN A 620 1.66 87.37 34.29
N ARG A 621 2.68 86.49 34.33
CA ARG A 621 3.82 86.61 35.26
C ARG A 621 5.15 86.73 34.53
N ASP A 622 6.10 87.44 35.12
CA ASP A 622 7.49 87.44 34.64
C ASP A 622 8.26 86.30 35.29
N ALA A 623 9.14 85.67 34.53
CA ALA A 623 9.95 84.55 35.00
C ALA A 623 11.31 84.51 34.30
N ILE A 624 12.21 83.70 34.84
CA ILE A 624 13.44 83.28 34.17
C ILE A 624 13.41 81.77 33.94
N ILE A 625 13.83 81.34 32.77
CA ILE A 625 13.84 79.93 32.40
C ILE A 625 15.15 79.30 32.92
N THR A 626 15.07 78.35 33.84
CA THR A 626 16.25 77.82 34.56
C THR A 626 16.40 76.30 34.43
N ASN A 627 15.32 75.55 34.62
CA ASN A 627 15.33 74.08 34.71
C ASN A 627 14.83 73.41 33.41
N VAL A 628 15.69 73.39 32.40
CA VAL A 628 15.32 73.01 31.01
C VAL A 628 15.70 71.60 30.59
N THR A 629 16.44 70.84 31.41
CA THR A 629 16.99 69.53 31.03
C THR A 629 15.87 68.53 30.73
N GLY A 630 15.88 67.94 29.53
CA GLY A 630 14.89 66.94 29.09
C GLY A 630 13.53 67.49 28.68
N ASN A 631 13.33 68.81 28.71
CA ASN A 631 12.06 69.43 28.34
C ASN A 631 12.04 69.93 26.88
N THR A 632 10.86 69.88 26.27
CA THR A 632 10.57 70.38 24.92
C THR A 632 9.48 71.44 25.01
N VAL A 633 9.57 72.47 24.18
CA VAL A 633 8.50 73.46 23.99
C VAL A 633 7.50 72.93 22.98
N TRP A 634 6.21 73.06 23.28
CA TRP A 634 5.11 72.51 22.51
C TRP A 634 4.17 73.61 21.99
N THR A 635 3.45 73.35 20.89
CA THR A 635 2.45 74.30 20.35
C THR A 635 1.20 74.41 21.22
N LEU A 636 0.87 73.34 21.95
CA LEU A 636 -0.18 73.23 22.96
C LEU A 636 0.41 72.55 24.20
N PRO A 637 -0.27 72.52 25.36
CA PRO A 637 0.17 71.69 26.48
C PRO A 637 0.45 70.24 26.05
N TYR A 638 1.41 69.59 26.72
CA TYR A 638 1.91 68.28 26.30
C TYR A 638 0.80 67.23 26.19
N GLN A 639 0.81 66.47 25.09
CA GLN A 639 -0.15 65.40 24.77
C GLN A 639 -1.64 65.83 24.68
N ILE A 640 -1.93 67.11 24.48
CA ILE A 640 -3.24 67.56 23.96
C ILE A 640 -3.33 67.27 22.46
N TYR A 641 -4.54 66.99 21.95
CA TYR A 641 -4.77 66.77 20.52
C TYR A 641 -4.23 67.95 19.68
N GLY A 642 -3.48 67.63 18.62
CA GLY A 642 -2.85 68.63 17.76
C GLY A 642 -1.54 69.22 18.28
N THR A 643 -1.03 68.80 19.45
CA THR A 643 0.27 69.29 19.95
C THR A 643 1.41 68.87 19.03
N LYS A 644 2.34 69.80 18.77
CA LYS A 644 3.56 69.58 17.97
C LYS A 644 4.76 70.11 18.75
N ALA A 645 5.91 69.46 18.61
CA ALA A 645 7.15 69.96 19.16
C ALA A 645 7.56 71.23 18.41
N VAL A 646 7.94 72.26 19.15
CA VAL A 646 8.43 73.54 18.61
C VAL A 646 9.95 73.52 18.60
N ASN A 647 10.59 73.46 19.78
CA ASN A 647 12.04 73.44 19.97
C ASN A 647 12.40 72.81 21.33
N PRO A 648 13.65 72.33 21.53
CA PRO A 648 14.14 71.97 22.86
C PRO A 648 14.09 73.16 23.83
N ALA A 649 13.71 72.92 25.10
CA ALA A 649 13.63 74.00 26.10
C ALA A 649 15.00 74.63 26.40
N ALA A 650 16.09 73.89 26.18
CA ALA A 650 17.47 74.34 26.38
C ALA A 650 17.82 75.60 25.57
N THR A 651 17.17 75.81 24.42
CA THR A 651 17.34 77.00 23.58
C THR A 651 17.02 78.32 24.33
N TYR A 652 16.19 78.25 25.37
CA TYR A 652 15.69 79.43 26.09
C TYR A 652 16.25 79.56 27.52
N LYS A 653 17.25 78.75 27.89
CA LYS A 653 17.85 78.78 29.23
C LYS A 653 18.43 80.15 29.58
N ASN A 654 18.21 80.59 30.81
CA ASN A 654 18.62 81.87 31.39
C ASN A 654 18.04 83.12 30.70
N GLN A 655 17.04 82.97 29.83
CA GLN A 655 16.32 84.10 29.24
C GLN A 655 15.15 84.50 30.13
N GLN A 656 14.90 85.82 30.20
CA GLN A 656 13.69 86.35 30.82
C GLN A 656 12.49 86.09 29.89
N ALA A 657 11.40 85.62 30.48
CA ALA A 657 10.19 85.27 29.78
C ALA A 657 8.97 85.88 30.46
N ARG A 658 7.98 86.25 29.66
CA ARG A 658 6.64 86.63 30.12
C ARG A 658 5.72 85.43 29.94
N ILE A 659 5.28 84.84 31.04
CA ILE A 659 4.26 83.80 31.06
C ILE A 659 2.90 84.46 30.81
N THR A 660 2.21 84.08 29.75
CA THR A 660 0.91 84.63 29.35
C THR A 660 -0.25 83.81 29.89
N ARG A 661 -0.13 82.48 29.84
CA ARG A 661 -1.20 81.54 30.23
C ARG A 661 -0.68 80.36 31.05
N LYS A 662 -1.57 79.77 31.83
CA LYS A 662 -1.34 78.56 32.63
C LYS A 662 -2.42 77.55 32.30
N ALA A 663 -2.02 76.33 31.93
CA ALA A 663 -2.94 75.25 31.62
C ALA A 663 -2.59 73.99 32.40
N LYS A 664 -3.60 73.26 32.84
CA LYS A 664 -3.43 71.97 33.51
C LYS A 664 -3.98 70.84 32.65
N THR A 665 -3.20 69.77 32.55
CA THR A 665 -3.61 68.49 31.99
C THR A 665 -3.39 67.39 33.04
N GLU A 666 -3.83 66.16 32.75
CA GLU A 666 -3.55 64.99 33.58
C GLU A 666 -2.04 64.75 33.81
N ARG A 667 -1.17 65.31 32.94
CA ARG A 667 0.29 65.14 33.01
C ARG A 667 0.98 66.22 33.86
N GLY A 668 0.32 67.34 34.12
CA GLY A 668 0.90 68.45 34.87
C GLY A 668 0.45 69.82 34.38
N ILE A 669 1.14 70.84 34.87
CA ILE A 669 0.87 72.23 34.55
C ILE A 669 1.91 72.73 33.54
N TYR A 670 1.43 73.43 32.52
CA TYR A 670 2.24 74.02 31.48
C TYR A 670 1.99 75.52 31.41
N TYR A 671 3.06 76.30 31.23
CA TYR A 671 3.02 77.74 31.01
C TYR A 671 3.20 78.06 29.54
N GLN A 672 2.30 78.87 28.99
CA GLN A 672 2.55 79.55 27.72
C GLN A 672 3.44 80.75 27.99
N PHE A 673 4.52 80.90 27.24
CA PHE A 673 5.46 81.98 27.46
C PHE A 673 5.88 82.70 26.18
N SER A 674 6.30 83.93 26.37
CA SER A 674 6.84 84.81 25.34
C SER A 674 8.20 85.36 25.75
N ILE A 675 9.05 85.60 24.76
CA ILE A 675 10.37 86.24 24.94
C ILE A 675 10.39 87.44 24.00
N ASN A 676 10.77 88.61 24.53
CA ASN A 676 10.76 89.88 23.79
C ASN A 676 9.41 90.16 23.07
N GLY A 677 8.30 89.80 23.72
CA GLY A 677 6.94 89.99 23.18
C GLY A 677 6.49 88.95 22.14
N LYS A 678 7.36 88.03 21.69
CA LYS A 678 6.99 86.96 20.76
C LYS A 678 6.56 85.69 21.50
N ASN A 679 5.37 85.17 21.21
CA ASN A 679 4.90 83.89 21.76
C ASN A 679 5.78 82.73 21.26
N ILE A 680 6.29 81.91 22.18
CA ILE A 680 7.22 80.81 21.89
C ILE A 680 6.51 79.46 21.92
N GLY A 681 5.61 79.25 22.89
CA GLY A 681 4.87 78.01 23.05
C GLY A 681 4.61 77.67 24.51
N TRP A 682 4.31 76.40 24.76
CA TRP A 682 4.01 75.83 26.07
C TRP A 682 5.17 75.01 26.59
N LEU A 683 5.53 75.20 27.85
CA LEU A 683 6.61 74.49 28.53
C LEU A 683 6.16 74.14 29.96
N ASP A 684 6.68 73.05 30.52
CA ASP A 684 6.38 72.61 31.88
C ASP A 684 6.65 73.73 32.90
N GLU A 685 5.74 73.93 33.87
CA GLU A 685 5.87 75.02 34.84
C GLU A 685 7.19 74.97 35.63
N LYS A 686 7.73 73.78 35.86
CA LYS A 686 8.95 73.57 36.65
C LYS A 686 10.20 74.11 35.96
N ALA A 687 10.12 74.41 34.66
CA ALA A 687 11.20 75.01 33.91
C ALA A 687 11.39 76.51 34.23
N PHE A 688 10.41 77.14 34.87
CA PHE A 688 10.40 78.56 35.16
C PHE A 688 10.67 78.82 36.64
N ASP A 689 11.54 79.78 36.92
CA ASP A 689 11.60 80.44 38.21
C ASP A 689 10.85 81.78 38.09
N VAL A 690 9.64 81.83 38.66
CA VAL A 690 8.72 82.97 38.52
C VAL A 690 9.13 84.08 39.48
N TYR A 691 9.20 85.32 38.98
CA TYR A 691 9.50 86.50 39.78
C TYR A 691 8.32 86.87 40.68
N ASP A 692 8.62 87.44 41.84
CA ASP A 692 7.62 87.98 42.77
C ASP A 692 7.08 89.31 42.20
N GLU A 693 5.77 89.54 42.33
CA GLU A 693 5.16 90.81 41.93
C GLU A 693 5.21 91.83 43.06
N ILE A 694 5.37 93.11 42.71
CA ILE A 694 5.21 94.22 43.63
C ILE A 694 3.72 94.52 43.77
N GLU A 695 3.15 94.25 44.94
CA GLU A 695 1.75 94.57 45.28
C GLU A 695 1.59 96.08 45.50
N TYR A 696 2.54 96.69 46.21
CA TYR A 696 2.66 98.14 46.31
C TYR A 696 4.11 98.56 46.54
N ASN A 697 4.44 99.79 46.13
CA ASN A 697 5.71 100.45 46.42
C ASN A 697 5.42 101.92 46.77
N LYS A 698 5.60 102.28 48.03
CA LYS A 698 5.27 103.62 48.54
C LYS A 698 6.50 104.30 49.14
N ASN A 699 6.54 105.62 49.00
CA ASN A 699 7.54 106.44 49.68
C ASN A 699 7.21 106.51 51.17
N ILE A 700 8.23 106.43 52.01
CA ILE A 700 8.13 106.57 53.46
C ILE A 700 9.26 107.48 53.96
N LYS A 701 9.15 107.98 55.18
CA LYS A 701 10.21 108.77 55.83
C LYS A 701 10.33 108.33 57.28
N LEU A 702 10.95 107.17 57.47
CA LEU A 702 11.14 106.54 58.78
C LEU A 702 12.63 106.37 59.06
N THR A 703 12.96 106.15 60.32
CA THR A 703 14.28 105.69 60.74
C THR A 703 14.17 104.30 61.32
N GLY A 704 15.21 103.47 61.18
CA GLY A 704 15.24 102.14 61.79
C GLY A 704 16.66 101.69 62.10
N ILE A 705 16.81 100.82 63.10
CA ILE A 705 18.10 100.22 63.45
C ILE A 705 18.19 98.85 62.78
N LEU A 706 19.25 98.62 61.99
CA LEU A 706 19.49 97.35 61.33
C LEU A 706 20.09 96.31 62.31
N SER A 707 19.27 95.83 63.24
CA SER A 707 19.72 94.94 64.32
C SER A 707 19.79 93.46 63.93
N ASN A 708 19.01 93.03 62.92
CA ASN A 708 18.95 91.63 62.47
C ASN A 708 19.62 91.46 61.11
N ALA A 709 20.87 91.93 61.01
CA ALA A 709 21.60 92.02 59.75
C ALA A 709 22.12 90.66 59.21
N SER A 710 22.33 89.67 60.10
CA SER A 710 22.81 88.34 59.70
C SER A 710 21.76 87.60 58.87
N GLY A 711 22.18 87.00 57.74
CA GLY A 711 21.28 86.28 56.82
C GLY A 711 20.50 87.15 55.84
N ASN A 712 20.64 88.49 55.89
CA ASN A 712 19.97 89.41 54.98
C ASN A 712 20.95 90.02 53.97
N ALA A 713 20.64 89.91 52.69
CA ALA A 713 21.32 90.62 51.62
C ALA A 713 20.62 91.97 51.32
N ILE A 714 21.36 92.87 50.70
CA ILE A 714 20.88 94.14 50.17
C ILE A 714 20.68 93.95 48.68
N TRP A 715 19.50 94.33 48.19
CA TRP A 715 19.10 94.10 46.81
C TRP A 715 18.85 95.42 46.06
N SER A 716 19.10 95.45 44.75
CA SER A 716 18.84 96.65 43.92
C SER A 716 17.35 96.95 43.79
N GLU A 717 16.53 95.90 43.84
CA GLU A 717 15.05 95.91 43.88
C GLU A 717 14.61 94.97 45.01
N PRO A 718 13.33 94.98 45.45
CA PRO A 718 12.85 93.99 46.39
C PRO A 718 13.24 92.57 45.95
N TYR A 719 13.64 91.72 46.90
CA TYR A 719 14.19 90.41 46.57
C TYR A 719 13.20 89.61 45.70
N ARG A 720 13.75 88.98 44.65
CA ARG A 720 13.03 88.22 43.61
C ARG A 720 12.04 88.99 42.71
N VAL A 721 12.05 90.32 42.70
CA VAL A 721 11.41 91.10 41.62
C VAL A 721 12.26 91.06 40.35
N ILE A 722 11.63 91.19 39.17
CA ILE A 722 12.33 91.26 37.88
C ILE A 722 13.46 92.30 37.92
N GLY A 723 14.65 91.91 37.46
CA GLY A 723 15.83 92.79 37.43
C GLY A 723 16.56 92.96 38.77
N THR A 724 16.13 92.32 39.86
CA THR A 724 16.83 92.35 41.15
C THR A 724 18.26 91.80 41.03
N LYS A 725 19.21 92.50 41.67
CA LYS A 725 20.62 92.11 41.79
C LYS A 725 21.03 92.23 43.25
N ASN A 726 21.88 91.32 43.71
CA ASN A 726 22.51 91.47 45.02
C ASN A 726 23.53 92.61 44.94
N VAL A 727 23.39 93.63 45.79
CA VAL A 727 24.26 94.81 45.83
C VAL A 727 25.08 94.92 47.10
N GLY A 728 24.96 93.96 48.02
CA GLY A 728 25.74 93.93 49.26
C GLY A 728 25.12 93.05 50.33
N GLN A 729 25.77 92.99 51.50
CA GLN A 729 25.28 92.27 52.67
C GLN A 729 24.81 93.27 53.74
N ALA A 730 23.68 92.99 54.38
CA ALA A 730 23.13 93.86 55.43
C ALA A 730 24.10 93.96 56.63
N THR A 731 24.89 92.92 56.89
CA THR A 731 25.91 92.89 57.97
C THR A 731 26.94 94.02 57.88
N SER A 732 27.23 94.55 56.69
CA SER A 732 28.11 95.72 56.52
C SER A 732 27.57 96.99 57.19
N TYR A 733 26.29 96.99 57.57
CA TYR A 733 25.59 98.09 58.22
C TYR A 733 24.94 97.69 59.55
N ALA A 734 25.35 96.56 60.13
CA ALA A 734 24.75 96.05 61.37
C ALA A 734 24.77 97.07 62.50
N ASN A 735 23.68 97.14 63.26
CA ASN A 735 23.47 98.05 64.40
C ASN A 735 23.54 99.55 64.07
N LYS A 736 23.60 99.93 62.79
CA LYS A 736 23.51 101.34 62.38
C LYS A 736 22.04 101.78 62.31
N THR A 737 21.78 103.00 62.74
CA THR A 737 20.53 103.71 62.43
C THR A 737 20.59 104.18 60.98
N VAL A 738 19.57 103.82 60.19
CA VAL A 738 19.48 104.19 58.77
C VAL A 738 18.15 104.89 58.48
N GLN A 739 18.12 105.67 57.41
CA GLN A 739 16.88 106.26 56.88
C GLN A 739 16.19 105.24 55.98
N LEU A 740 14.89 105.03 56.16
CA LEU A 740 14.07 104.19 55.31
C LEU A 740 13.22 105.09 54.42
N VAL A 741 13.42 104.99 53.10
CA VAL A 741 12.87 105.95 52.12
C VAL A 741 11.72 105.37 51.29
N LYS A 742 11.63 104.04 51.18
CA LYS A 742 10.50 103.35 50.55
C LYS A 742 10.14 102.05 51.26
N GLU A 743 8.87 101.68 51.21
CA GLU A 743 8.35 100.35 51.59
C GLU A 743 7.72 99.70 50.36
N ALA A 744 8.17 98.49 50.02
CA ALA A 744 7.57 97.69 48.96
C ALA A 744 7.08 96.38 49.53
N LYS A 745 5.83 96.04 49.25
CA LYS A 745 5.26 94.72 49.50
C LYS A 745 5.32 93.93 48.21
N THR A 746 5.95 92.77 48.26
CA THR A 746 5.84 91.76 47.22
C THR A 746 4.92 90.64 47.68
N THR A 747 4.54 89.77 46.75
CA THR A 747 3.81 88.52 47.04
C THR A 747 4.49 87.67 48.12
N ARG A 748 5.80 87.85 48.36
CA ARG A 748 6.59 87.11 49.36
C ARG A 748 6.76 87.83 50.68
N SER A 749 7.15 89.11 50.67
CA SER A 749 7.54 89.82 51.89
C SER A 749 7.41 91.33 51.72
N THR A 750 7.66 92.07 52.79
CA THR A 750 7.79 93.53 52.76
C THR A 750 9.25 93.89 52.90
N TYR A 751 9.71 94.85 52.09
CA TYR A 751 11.09 95.31 52.05
C TYR A 751 11.14 96.82 52.28
N TYR A 752 12.17 97.26 52.98
CA TYR A 752 12.49 98.68 53.11
C TYR A 752 13.70 99.03 52.25
N GLN A 753 13.59 100.15 51.53
CA GLN A 753 14.74 100.76 50.87
C GLN A 753 15.47 101.65 51.88
N MET A 754 16.70 101.29 52.21
CA MET A 754 17.51 102.04 53.17
C MET A 754 18.46 103.03 52.48
N SER A 755 18.70 104.14 53.15
CA SER A 755 19.58 105.24 52.76
C SER A 755 20.43 105.68 53.95
N ILE A 756 21.70 106.02 53.68
CA ILE A 756 22.66 106.53 54.68
C ILE A 756 23.27 107.80 54.12
N ASN A 757 23.26 108.88 54.90
CA ASN A 757 23.77 110.20 54.49
C ASN A 757 23.19 110.68 53.14
N GLY A 758 21.91 110.38 52.88
CA GLY A 758 21.22 110.76 51.64
C GLY A 758 21.47 109.83 50.44
N LYS A 759 22.37 108.85 50.54
CA LYS A 759 22.63 107.88 49.47
C LYS A 759 21.84 106.58 49.68
N VAL A 760 21.02 106.20 48.70
CA VAL A 760 20.31 104.92 48.69
C VAL A 760 21.31 103.76 48.63
N ILE A 761 21.17 102.82 49.54
CA ILE A 761 22.02 101.62 49.62
C ILE A 761 21.34 100.42 48.97
N GLY A 762 20.02 100.26 49.15
CA GLY A 762 19.23 99.22 48.51
C GLY A 762 18.08 98.71 49.38
N TRP A 763 17.43 97.64 48.93
CA TRP A 763 16.29 97.01 49.57
C TRP A 763 16.72 95.87 50.48
N VAL A 764 16.19 95.88 51.70
CA VAL A 764 16.42 94.82 52.71
C VAL A 764 15.07 94.40 53.25
N ASP A 765 14.92 93.13 53.63
CA ASP A 765 13.67 92.64 54.23
C ASP A 765 13.32 93.47 55.48
N LYS A 766 12.05 93.86 55.61
CA LYS A 766 11.53 94.68 56.71
C LYS A 766 11.89 94.12 58.08
N ARG A 767 11.97 92.79 58.22
CA ARG A 767 12.30 92.10 59.48
C ARG A 767 13.75 92.29 59.94
N ALA A 768 14.62 92.80 59.06
CA ALA A 768 16.01 93.12 59.41
C ALA A 768 16.11 94.37 60.32
N PHE A 769 15.05 95.18 60.41
CA PHE A 769 15.02 96.44 61.14
C PHE A 769 14.21 96.36 62.44
N THR A 770 14.70 97.00 63.49
CA THR A 770 13.99 97.24 64.76
C THR A 770 13.95 98.73 65.09
N ASN A 771 13.15 99.11 66.09
CA ASN A 771 12.95 100.51 66.49
C ASN A 771 12.58 101.43 65.32
N VAL A 772 11.76 100.93 64.40
CA VAL A 772 11.30 101.69 63.24
C VAL A 772 10.31 102.77 63.70
N LYS A 773 10.65 104.04 63.50
CA LYS A 773 9.86 105.22 63.92
C LYS A 773 9.82 106.29 62.86
#